data_AF-A0A2W6S5B1-F1
#
_entry.id   AF-A0A2W6S5B1-F1
#
_cell.length_a   1.000
_cell.length_b   1.000
_cell.length_c   1.000
_cell.angle_alpha   90.00
_cell.angle_beta   90.00
_cell.angle_gamma   90.00
#
_symmetry.space_group_name_H-M   'P 1'
#
loop_
_entity.id
_entity.type
_entity.pdbx_description
1 polymer ?
#
loop_
_entity_poly.entity_id
_entity_poly.type
_entity_poly.pdbx_seq_one_letter_code
_entity_poly.pdbx_strand_id
1 'polypeptide(L)'
;MIGRGIRARACLATAPFALLAGCGGGGGTVNSTPTPTSTTTTTPTTTTPTTTTPTSTVINPTAAASAPPANYNDSQYQISNAATAINAVTAYNAGVNGEGVTVAVVDTGIAAVGTEFTGRITSTSRAFGSNTTVADPDGHGTAISAIIAAARNGTDIQGIAWGSSIMALRTDTAGTCGTTDGCKFADSTLASAVDYARANGAKVINLSLGGSAANGQLSQAIQRATAAGIIVVISAGNDGTSSPDAFAQVASSSAANGLVIIAGSHDASGTISTFSDRAGSFGQYYLTALGERVRSFNQNGEDYLYSGTSFSAPAIAAAVALLEQAFPTLTPAQIVDILYRSATDAGATGTDDVYGRGLLNLTKAFQPIGTTSLAGSAVPVSTTETTVLSSAMGDANFSSSSLGSAIILDSYGRAFEMGLATRTIRTGGGRPLREGLRSDFLTRNTSLGPISVSTTMASRFSDAPWEGFAQRGMAGNEERARPSSGTIVSRFSASFVTGMAFGEGAASLASRLEDSAGQGSFLSARSAAMATDMARRPQFALAMRRSDGGLDFHMEAEQGRMARALPADTLEPSYSQIRVGIGRKVGRLVMNAYLGTLREARTLLGARLSPALGSGGATTRFIDFDARLDLGAGWSANGSVRQAWTQGHTGGVLASADLRSMAASLGLVREARTTRLGFRFALPTRVTGGGLGLIVPTSYDYETGAIGYDSRFVALAPRGRETDAEANAGIRVGDGWLETNLFWRRQPGNIATAPDDMGAGLRYNLQF
;
A
#
# COMPACT_ATOMS: atom_id res chain seq x y z
N MET A 1 20.50 77.23 36.26
CA MET A 1 19.13 77.76 36.15
C MET A 1 18.18 76.58 36.39
N ILE A 2 17.41 76.57 37.48
CA ILE A 2 15.97 76.93 37.48
C ILE A 2 15.22 76.21 36.33
N GLY A 3 14.32 75.24 36.51
CA GLY A 3 13.81 74.61 37.74
C GLY A 3 12.28 74.48 37.71
N ARG A 4 11.75 73.28 37.98
CA ARG A 4 10.40 72.96 38.51
C ARG A 4 10.21 71.44 38.54
N GLY A 5 9.65 70.92 39.63
CA GLY A 5 9.11 69.55 39.68
C GLY A 5 7.65 69.59 40.12
N ILE A 6 6.96 68.43 40.11
CA ILE A 6 5.84 68.12 41.00
C ILE A 6 5.56 66.60 41.02
N ARG A 7 5.68 66.04 42.22
CA ARG A 7 4.94 64.93 42.87
C ARG A 7 4.41 63.73 42.05
N ALA A 8 5.08 62.60 42.28
CA ALA A 8 4.56 61.27 42.61
C ALA A 8 3.04 60.95 42.56
N ARG A 9 2.71 59.78 42.00
CA ARG A 9 2.02 58.69 42.74
C ARG A 9 2.29 57.32 42.10
N ALA A 10 2.29 56.28 42.92
CA ALA A 10 2.51 54.90 42.50
C ALA A 10 1.22 54.25 41.97
N CYS A 11 1.34 53.36 40.99
CA CYS A 11 0.31 52.37 40.64
C CYS A 11 0.98 51.02 40.38
N LEU A 12 0.45 49.97 41.01
CA LEU A 12 0.83 48.59 40.71
C LEU A 12 0.39 48.24 39.28
N ALA A 13 1.29 47.68 38.47
CA ALA A 13 0.94 47.05 37.20
C ALA A 13 0.80 45.53 37.41
N THR A 14 -0.41 45.08 37.74
CA THR A 14 -0.76 43.65 37.76
C THR A 14 -1.00 43.16 36.33
N ALA A 15 -0.26 42.13 35.91
CA ALA A 15 -0.45 41.49 34.61
C ALA A 15 -1.70 40.59 34.57
N PRO A 16 -2.45 40.52 33.47
CA PRO A 16 -3.53 39.56 33.28
C PRO A 16 -3.03 38.28 32.59
N PHE A 17 -3.13 37.14 33.28
CA PHE A 17 -3.08 35.81 32.68
C PHE A 17 -4.45 35.15 32.88
N ALA A 18 -5.34 35.25 31.89
CA ALA A 18 -6.67 34.61 31.93
C ALA A 18 -7.31 34.50 30.54
N LEU A 19 -7.04 33.41 29.81
CA LEU A 19 -7.86 32.98 28.66
C LEU A 19 -7.82 31.45 28.53
N LEU A 20 -8.79 30.76 29.15
CA LEU A 20 -9.07 29.33 28.93
C LEU A 20 -10.43 28.91 29.53
N ALA A 21 -11.54 29.32 28.89
CA ALA A 21 -12.86 28.66 28.92
C ALA A 21 -13.88 29.47 28.10
N GLY A 22 -14.72 28.81 27.29
CA GLY A 22 -15.90 29.46 26.71
C GLY A 22 -16.21 29.14 25.24
N CYS A 23 -16.68 27.93 24.95
CA CYS A 23 -17.50 27.66 23.77
C CYS A 23 -18.66 26.74 24.17
N GLY A 24 -19.76 27.35 24.61
CA GLY A 24 -21.08 26.71 24.67
C GLY A 24 -21.80 26.90 23.34
N GLY A 25 -22.62 25.92 22.94
CA GLY A 25 -23.37 25.98 21.69
C GLY A 25 -24.58 26.91 21.73
N GLY A 26 -25.03 27.34 20.55
CA GLY A 26 -26.30 28.04 20.35
C GLY A 26 -26.83 27.73 18.96
N GLY A 27 -27.98 27.07 18.88
CA GLY A 27 -28.70 26.86 17.62
C GLY A 27 -29.58 28.07 17.28
N GLY A 28 -29.77 28.33 15.99
CA GLY A 28 -30.65 29.38 15.48
C GLY A 28 -31.14 29.02 14.08
N THR A 29 -32.45 29.00 13.89
CA THR A 29 -33.12 28.47 12.69
C THR A 29 -33.54 29.56 11.70
N VAL A 30 -33.53 29.19 10.41
CA VAL A 30 -34.31 29.71 9.27
C VAL A 30 -34.32 31.22 8.96
N ASN A 31 -34.00 31.55 7.70
CA ASN A 31 -34.97 32.28 6.85
C ASN A 31 -34.78 31.91 5.36
N SER A 32 -35.86 31.90 4.59
CA SER A 32 -35.92 31.38 3.22
C SER A 32 -36.49 32.41 2.25
N THR A 33 -35.85 32.66 1.10
CA THR A 33 -36.45 33.38 -0.06
C THR A 33 -35.54 33.18 -1.31
N PRO A 34 -36.00 33.41 -2.56
CA PRO A 34 -36.26 32.26 -3.45
C PRO A 34 -35.53 32.28 -4.80
N THR A 35 -35.68 31.18 -5.53
CA THR A 35 -35.16 30.91 -6.88
C THR A 35 -35.76 31.82 -7.97
N PRO A 36 -34.98 32.26 -8.98
CA PRO A 36 -35.50 32.76 -10.25
C PRO A 36 -35.65 31.62 -11.28
N THR A 37 -36.83 31.53 -11.90
CA THR A 37 -37.16 30.59 -12.98
C THR A 37 -36.52 31.02 -14.31
N SER A 38 -36.04 30.07 -15.13
CA SER A 38 -35.80 30.33 -16.56
C SER A 38 -36.40 29.22 -17.45
N THR A 39 -37.47 29.63 -18.13
CA THR A 39 -38.07 29.12 -19.37
C THR A 39 -37.42 27.94 -20.11
N THR A 40 -38.25 26.93 -20.36
CA THR A 40 -38.11 25.95 -21.46
C THR A 40 -38.23 26.61 -22.84
N THR A 41 -37.41 26.17 -23.80
CA THR A 41 -37.62 26.40 -25.24
C THR A 41 -37.40 25.09 -26.00
N THR A 42 -38.40 24.66 -26.77
CA THR A 42 -38.38 23.44 -27.59
C THR A 42 -38.29 23.78 -29.07
N THR A 43 -37.39 23.17 -29.83
CA THR A 43 -37.33 23.22 -31.31
C THR A 43 -36.65 21.93 -31.81
N PRO A 44 -37.04 21.33 -32.97
CA PRO A 44 -36.94 19.87 -33.13
C PRO A 44 -35.75 19.33 -33.96
N THR A 45 -35.43 18.07 -33.65
CA THR A 45 -34.93 16.95 -34.49
C THR A 45 -34.11 17.21 -35.76
N THR A 46 -32.89 16.65 -35.79
CA THR A 46 -32.33 16.03 -37.01
C THR A 46 -31.55 14.77 -36.64
N THR A 47 -31.95 13.62 -37.20
CA THR A 47 -31.29 12.32 -36.98
C THR A 47 -30.20 12.06 -38.02
N THR A 48 -28.99 11.76 -37.57
CA THR A 48 -27.87 11.28 -38.40
C THR A 48 -27.34 9.96 -37.81
N PRO A 49 -26.97 8.94 -38.61
CA PRO A 49 -26.62 7.62 -38.07
C PRO A 49 -25.30 7.65 -37.30
N THR A 50 -25.29 7.10 -36.09
CA THR A 50 -24.07 6.88 -35.31
C THR A 50 -23.30 5.68 -35.85
N THR A 51 -22.17 5.92 -36.51
CA THR A 51 -21.13 4.92 -36.70
C THR A 51 -20.51 4.60 -35.34
N THR A 52 -20.68 3.38 -34.84
CA THR A 52 -20.06 2.92 -33.59
C THR A 52 -18.61 2.54 -33.83
N THR A 53 -17.69 3.47 -33.58
CA THR A 53 -16.28 3.17 -33.36
C THR A 53 -16.15 2.34 -32.07
N PRO A 54 -15.36 1.25 -32.03
CA PRO A 54 -15.18 0.48 -30.80
C PRO A 54 -14.52 1.34 -29.72
N THR A 55 -15.07 1.30 -28.50
CA THR A 55 -14.57 2.08 -27.37
C THR A 55 -13.36 1.39 -26.76
N SER A 56 -12.21 2.05 -26.80
CA SER A 56 -10.99 1.59 -26.12
C SER A 56 -11.15 1.60 -24.60
N THR A 57 -10.65 0.56 -23.94
CA THR A 57 -10.81 0.32 -22.50
C THR A 57 -9.86 1.21 -21.67
N VAL A 58 -10.23 2.48 -21.51
CA VAL A 58 -9.67 3.32 -20.43
C VAL A 58 -10.08 2.70 -19.09
N ILE A 59 -9.11 2.30 -18.27
CA ILE A 59 -9.39 1.97 -16.86
C ILE A 59 -9.69 3.29 -16.15
N ASN A 60 -10.98 3.65 -16.07
CA ASN A 60 -11.43 4.94 -15.54
C ASN A 60 -12.30 4.75 -14.28
N PRO A 61 -11.71 4.71 -13.08
CA PRO A 61 -12.45 4.65 -11.84
C PRO A 61 -13.06 6.03 -11.56
N THR A 62 -14.39 6.11 -11.74
CA THR A 62 -15.30 7.25 -11.53
C THR A 62 -15.67 8.09 -12.76
N ALA A 63 -16.66 7.62 -13.55
CA ALA A 63 -17.96 8.34 -13.69
C ALA A 63 -18.96 7.60 -14.61
N ALA A 64 -19.95 6.92 -14.02
CA ALA A 64 -21.35 6.94 -14.48
C ALA A 64 -22.25 6.20 -13.48
N ALA A 65 -23.28 6.88 -12.96
CA ALA A 65 -24.38 6.21 -12.28
C ALA A 65 -25.39 5.71 -13.32
N SER A 66 -25.18 4.51 -13.87
CA SER A 66 -26.11 3.88 -14.82
C SER A 66 -26.06 2.35 -14.72
N ALA A 67 -27.25 1.76 -14.52
CA ALA A 67 -27.50 0.33 -14.28
C ALA A 67 -26.88 -0.26 -12.98
N PRO A 68 -27.57 -1.21 -12.32
CA PRO A 68 -26.89 -2.08 -11.34
C PRO A 68 -25.82 -2.91 -12.07
N PRO A 69 -24.69 -3.25 -11.41
CA PRO A 69 -23.64 -4.04 -12.02
C PRO A 69 -24.21 -5.37 -12.52
N ALA A 70 -23.91 -5.73 -13.77
CA ALA A 70 -24.36 -6.97 -14.37
C ALA A 70 -23.81 -8.15 -13.57
N ASN A 71 -24.68 -9.04 -13.08
CA ASN A 71 -24.24 -10.26 -12.43
C ASN A 71 -23.75 -11.25 -13.48
N TYR A 72 -22.44 -11.24 -13.76
CA TYR A 72 -21.82 -12.20 -14.67
C TYR A 72 -21.74 -13.63 -14.10
N ASN A 73 -22.01 -13.81 -12.79
CA ASN A 73 -22.11 -15.10 -12.14
C ASN A 73 -23.59 -15.57 -12.07
N ASP A 74 -24.21 -15.76 -13.22
CA ASP A 74 -25.60 -16.19 -13.36
C ASP A 74 -25.73 -17.68 -13.76
N SER A 75 -26.95 -18.14 -14.02
CA SER A 75 -27.21 -19.53 -14.39
C SER A 75 -26.55 -19.95 -15.69
N GLN A 76 -26.41 -19.04 -16.68
CA GLN A 76 -25.79 -19.36 -17.97
C GLN A 76 -24.28 -19.57 -17.79
N TYR A 77 -23.60 -18.69 -17.04
CA TYR A 77 -22.22 -18.90 -16.65
C TYR A 77 -22.04 -20.21 -15.86
N GLN A 78 -22.89 -20.47 -14.87
CA GLN A 78 -22.76 -21.65 -14.00
C GLN A 78 -22.88 -22.99 -14.74
N ILE A 79 -23.65 -23.09 -15.82
CA ILE A 79 -23.70 -24.31 -16.64
C ILE A 79 -22.56 -24.41 -17.67
N SER A 80 -21.85 -23.33 -17.93
CA SER A 80 -20.75 -23.23 -18.90
C SER A 80 -19.44 -23.67 -18.25
N ASN A 81 -19.30 -24.98 -18.02
CA ASN A 81 -18.26 -25.51 -17.12
C ASN A 81 -16.81 -25.21 -17.56
N ALA A 82 -16.53 -25.06 -18.86
CA ALA A 82 -15.23 -24.58 -19.34
C ALA A 82 -14.89 -23.17 -18.82
N ALA A 83 -15.88 -22.28 -18.74
CA ALA A 83 -15.73 -20.92 -18.23
C ALA A 83 -15.64 -20.84 -16.71
N THR A 84 -16.38 -21.70 -15.99
CA THR A 84 -16.31 -21.75 -14.52
C THR A 84 -15.00 -22.37 -14.02
N ALA A 85 -14.49 -23.42 -14.67
CA ALA A 85 -13.25 -24.10 -14.28
C ALA A 85 -12.03 -23.16 -14.24
N ILE A 86 -11.94 -22.22 -15.19
CA ILE A 86 -10.85 -21.23 -15.26
C ILE A 86 -11.15 -19.91 -14.54
N ASN A 87 -12.35 -19.80 -13.95
CA ASN A 87 -12.93 -18.63 -13.30
C ASN A 87 -13.00 -17.38 -14.21
N ALA A 88 -13.53 -17.54 -15.42
CA ALA A 88 -13.59 -16.47 -16.42
C ALA A 88 -14.39 -15.22 -15.98
N VAL A 89 -15.24 -15.35 -14.95
CA VAL A 89 -15.92 -14.19 -14.30
C VAL A 89 -14.97 -13.10 -13.81
N THR A 90 -13.69 -13.41 -13.55
CA THR A 90 -12.69 -12.37 -13.26
C THR A 90 -12.50 -11.40 -14.42
N ALA A 91 -12.47 -11.88 -15.67
CA ALA A 91 -12.39 -11.02 -16.85
C ALA A 91 -13.69 -10.23 -17.05
N TYR A 92 -14.85 -10.89 -16.89
CA TYR A 92 -16.16 -10.26 -17.09
C TYR A 92 -16.39 -9.10 -16.10
N ASN A 93 -15.99 -9.28 -14.84
CA ASN A 93 -16.03 -8.23 -13.82
C ASN A 93 -15.06 -7.07 -14.10
N ALA A 94 -14.04 -7.27 -14.94
CA ALA A 94 -13.17 -6.22 -15.46
C ALA A 94 -13.69 -5.56 -16.76
N GLY A 95 -14.90 -5.93 -17.22
CA GLY A 95 -15.49 -5.42 -18.46
C GLY A 95 -14.98 -6.12 -19.74
N VAL A 96 -14.28 -7.24 -19.61
CA VAL A 96 -13.60 -7.95 -20.69
C VAL A 96 -14.39 -9.21 -21.05
N ASN A 97 -14.68 -9.42 -22.34
CA ASN A 97 -15.54 -10.48 -22.88
C ASN A 97 -15.03 -11.10 -24.19
N GLY A 98 -13.89 -10.65 -24.72
CA GLY A 98 -13.30 -11.05 -26.01
C GLY A 98 -13.65 -10.15 -27.21
N GLU A 99 -14.44 -9.08 -27.01
CA GLU A 99 -14.84 -8.17 -28.08
C GLU A 99 -13.64 -7.51 -28.79
N GLY A 100 -13.76 -7.34 -30.11
CA GLY A 100 -12.69 -6.85 -30.97
C GLY A 100 -11.64 -7.91 -31.37
N VAL A 101 -11.61 -9.08 -30.71
CA VAL A 101 -10.66 -10.15 -31.03
C VAL A 101 -11.27 -11.18 -31.97
N THR A 102 -10.51 -11.58 -32.99
CA THR A 102 -10.87 -12.67 -33.91
C THR A 102 -10.08 -13.93 -33.59
N VAL A 103 -10.80 -15.02 -33.29
CA VAL A 103 -10.27 -16.37 -33.07
C VAL A 103 -10.51 -17.20 -34.33
N ALA A 104 -9.46 -17.74 -34.94
CA ALA A 104 -9.60 -18.66 -36.05
C ALA A 104 -9.73 -20.10 -35.54
N VAL A 105 -10.80 -20.78 -35.93
CA VAL A 105 -11.07 -22.18 -35.57
C VAL A 105 -10.84 -23.03 -36.82
N VAL A 106 -9.74 -23.77 -36.85
CA VAL A 106 -9.35 -24.63 -37.98
C VAL A 106 -9.78 -26.06 -37.67
N ASP A 107 -10.93 -26.46 -38.20
CA ASP A 107 -11.68 -27.63 -37.72
C ASP A 107 -12.67 -28.16 -38.80
N THR A 108 -13.75 -28.87 -38.42
CA THR A 108 -14.79 -29.44 -39.30
C THR A 108 -15.80 -28.42 -39.85
N GLY A 109 -15.73 -27.16 -39.43
CA GLY A 109 -16.60 -26.06 -39.86
C GLY A 109 -17.31 -25.36 -38.70
N ILE A 110 -18.42 -24.69 -39.01
CA ILE A 110 -19.35 -24.16 -38.01
C ILE A 110 -20.80 -24.24 -38.51
N ALA A 111 -21.73 -24.59 -37.62
CA ALA A 111 -23.17 -24.51 -37.87
C ALA A 111 -23.78 -23.25 -37.25
N ALA A 112 -24.81 -22.71 -37.92
CA ALA A 112 -25.61 -21.59 -37.41
C ALA A 112 -26.67 -22.10 -36.41
N VAL A 113 -26.23 -22.39 -35.18
CA VAL A 113 -27.11 -22.82 -34.08
C VAL A 113 -27.86 -21.62 -33.51
N GLY A 114 -29.18 -21.57 -33.71
CA GLY A 114 -30.07 -20.56 -33.12
C GLY A 114 -29.59 -19.12 -33.31
N THR A 115 -29.27 -18.45 -32.20
CA THR A 115 -28.63 -17.12 -32.19
C THR A 115 -27.19 -17.13 -31.66
N GLU A 116 -26.63 -18.31 -31.42
CA GLU A 116 -25.40 -18.51 -30.63
C GLU A 116 -24.14 -17.92 -31.26
N PHE A 117 -24.14 -17.70 -32.58
CA PHE A 117 -23.05 -17.07 -33.32
C PHE A 117 -23.50 -15.87 -34.17
N THR A 118 -24.72 -15.37 -33.99
CA THR A 118 -25.27 -14.28 -34.81
C THR A 118 -24.37 -13.04 -34.74
N GLY A 119 -23.96 -12.54 -35.91
CA GLY A 119 -23.08 -11.38 -36.05
C GLY A 119 -21.60 -11.61 -35.70
N ARG A 120 -21.22 -12.81 -35.24
CA ARG A 120 -19.85 -13.13 -34.78
C ARG A 120 -19.10 -14.14 -35.65
N ILE A 121 -19.76 -14.82 -36.60
CA ILE A 121 -19.06 -15.55 -37.67
C ILE A 121 -18.51 -14.52 -38.66
N THR A 122 -17.18 -14.48 -38.85
CA THR A 122 -16.55 -13.49 -39.75
C THR A 122 -16.88 -13.77 -41.21
N SER A 123 -16.99 -12.72 -42.02
CA SER A 123 -17.15 -12.80 -43.48
C SER A 123 -15.95 -13.44 -44.20
N THR A 124 -14.83 -13.59 -43.50
CA THR A 124 -13.62 -14.28 -43.96
C THR A 124 -13.65 -15.79 -43.67
N SER A 125 -14.65 -16.32 -42.95
CA SER A 125 -14.79 -17.77 -42.73
C SER A 125 -14.83 -18.53 -44.07
N ARG A 126 -14.08 -19.64 -44.18
CA ARG A 126 -13.79 -20.30 -45.46
C ARG A 126 -13.62 -21.82 -45.35
N ALA A 127 -14.01 -22.53 -46.41
CA ALA A 127 -13.73 -23.96 -46.59
C ALA A 127 -12.51 -24.22 -47.51
N PHE A 128 -11.81 -25.33 -47.25
CA PHE A 128 -10.60 -25.75 -47.95
C PHE A 128 -10.69 -27.19 -48.46
N GLY A 129 -9.79 -27.56 -49.37
CA GLY A 129 -9.77 -28.90 -49.98
C GLY A 129 -10.95 -29.12 -50.92
N SER A 130 -11.65 -30.24 -50.76
CA SER A 130 -12.87 -30.58 -51.50
C SER A 130 -14.15 -29.97 -50.90
N ASN A 131 -14.07 -29.30 -49.74
CA ASN A 131 -15.23 -28.69 -49.10
C ASN A 131 -15.65 -27.40 -49.82
N THR A 132 -16.96 -27.22 -49.99
CA THR A 132 -17.55 -26.08 -50.72
C THR A 132 -18.23 -25.05 -49.82
N THR A 133 -18.50 -25.39 -48.55
CA THR A 133 -19.16 -24.51 -47.57
C THR A 133 -18.50 -24.64 -46.19
N VAL A 134 -18.64 -23.61 -45.35
CA VAL A 134 -18.17 -23.64 -43.94
C VAL A 134 -19.08 -24.44 -43.01
N ALA A 135 -20.21 -24.95 -43.52
CA ALA A 135 -21.16 -25.71 -42.72
C ALA A 135 -20.49 -26.96 -42.12
N ASP A 136 -20.80 -27.24 -40.87
CA ASP A 136 -20.26 -28.35 -40.09
C ASP A 136 -21.20 -29.57 -40.14
N PRO A 137 -20.86 -30.64 -40.89
CA PRO A 137 -21.65 -31.86 -40.91
C PRO A 137 -21.37 -32.77 -39.70
N ASP A 138 -20.23 -32.58 -39.02
CA ASP A 138 -19.75 -33.45 -37.95
C ASP A 138 -20.23 -32.97 -36.57
N GLY A 139 -20.07 -31.67 -36.29
CA GLY A 139 -20.45 -31.01 -35.05
C GLY A 139 -19.28 -30.62 -34.15
N HIS A 140 -18.08 -31.18 -34.37
CA HIS A 140 -16.90 -30.87 -33.55
C HIS A 140 -16.53 -29.37 -33.62
N GLY A 141 -16.30 -28.82 -34.81
CA GLY A 141 -15.94 -27.41 -35.01
C GLY A 141 -16.99 -26.43 -34.44
N THR A 142 -18.27 -26.80 -34.49
CA THR A 142 -19.36 -26.05 -33.82
C THR A 142 -19.21 -26.10 -32.30
N ALA A 143 -18.99 -27.27 -31.71
CA ALA A 143 -18.82 -27.45 -30.27
C ALA A 143 -17.56 -26.75 -29.72
N ILE A 144 -16.47 -26.74 -30.50
CA ILE A 144 -15.24 -25.98 -30.21
C ILE A 144 -15.52 -24.47 -30.26
N SER A 145 -16.20 -24.00 -31.31
CA SER A 145 -16.56 -22.59 -31.48
C SER A 145 -17.49 -22.09 -30.37
N ALA A 146 -18.37 -22.94 -29.85
CA ALA A 146 -19.28 -22.61 -28.74
C ALA A 146 -18.53 -22.38 -27.42
N ILE A 147 -17.53 -23.20 -27.08
CA ILE A 147 -16.69 -22.99 -25.89
C ILE A 147 -15.94 -21.64 -25.96
N ILE A 148 -15.52 -21.23 -27.17
CA ILE A 148 -14.87 -19.94 -27.38
C ILE A 148 -15.90 -18.81 -27.29
N ALA A 149 -16.96 -18.84 -28.10
CA ALA A 149 -17.83 -17.69 -28.33
C ALA A 149 -19.33 -18.03 -28.55
N ALA A 150 -19.90 -19.01 -27.86
CA ALA A 150 -21.37 -19.08 -27.72
C ALA A 150 -21.92 -17.80 -27.06
N ALA A 151 -23.16 -17.44 -27.33
CA ALA A 151 -23.71 -16.14 -26.95
C ALA A 151 -23.98 -16.05 -25.44
N ARG A 152 -23.83 -14.85 -24.87
CA ARG A 152 -24.36 -14.57 -23.53
C ARG A 152 -25.77 -13.97 -23.63
N ASN A 153 -26.74 -14.83 -23.92
CA ASN A 153 -28.15 -14.49 -24.21
C ASN A 153 -29.17 -15.14 -23.25
N GLY A 154 -28.72 -15.99 -22.31
CA GLY A 154 -29.58 -16.73 -21.38
C GLY A 154 -30.10 -18.08 -21.90
N THR A 155 -29.66 -18.55 -23.08
CA THR A 155 -29.91 -19.90 -23.59
C THR A 155 -28.61 -20.71 -23.66
N ASP A 156 -28.68 -22.03 -23.49
CA ASP A 156 -27.55 -22.95 -23.60
C ASP A 156 -26.29 -22.48 -22.83
N ILE A 157 -25.09 -22.81 -23.31
CA ILE A 157 -23.84 -22.31 -22.71
C ILE A 157 -23.48 -20.90 -23.24
N GLN A 158 -22.72 -20.15 -22.46
CA GLN A 158 -21.99 -18.96 -22.94
C GLN A 158 -20.52 -19.31 -23.16
N GLY A 159 -19.93 -18.80 -24.25
CA GLY A 159 -18.50 -18.94 -24.51
C GLY A 159 -17.64 -18.22 -23.47
N ILE A 160 -16.37 -18.63 -23.34
CA ILE A 160 -15.38 -17.97 -22.48
C ILE A 160 -15.07 -16.55 -22.96
N ALA A 161 -15.09 -16.33 -24.27
CA ALA A 161 -14.88 -15.07 -24.95
C ALA A 161 -16.09 -14.77 -25.85
N TRP A 162 -17.29 -14.70 -25.27
CA TRP A 162 -18.55 -14.52 -26.01
C TRP A 162 -18.61 -13.26 -26.90
N GLY A 163 -17.78 -12.25 -26.64
CA GLY A 163 -17.65 -11.05 -27.46
C GLY A 163 -16.77 -11.25 -28.71
N SER A 164 -15.94 -12.29 -28.75
CA SER A 164 -15.04 -12.55 -29.89
C SER A 164 -15.77 -12.94 -31.17
N SER A 165 -15.10 -12.67 -32.29
CA SER A 165 -15.52 -13.16 -33.61
C SER A 165 -14.81 -14.48 -33.93
N ILE A 166 -15.56 -15.42 -34.53
CA ILE A 166 -15.05 -16.71 -34.99
C ILE A 166 -14.79 -16.64 -36.49
N MET A 167 -13.54 -16.90 -36.88
CA MET A 167 -13.18 -17.19 -38.26
C MET A 167 -13.14 -18.71 -38.43
N ALA A 168 -14.25 -19.29 -38.91
CA ALA A 168 -14.37 -20.73 -39.09
C ALA A 168 -13.66 -21.16 -40.38
N LEU A 169 -12.66 -22.02 -40.26
CA LEU A 169 -11.80 -22.48 -41.35
C LEU A 169 -11.92 -24.00 -41.49
N ARG A 170 -12.84 -24.43 -42.36
CA ARG A 170 -13.19 -25.84 -42.53
C ARG A 170 -12.13 -26.60 -43.34
N THR A 171 -11.47 -27.59 -42.73
CA THR A 171 -10.29 -28.27 -43.29
C THR A 171 -10.33 -29.80 -43.29
N ASP A 172 -11.39 -30.42 -42.75
CA ASP A 172 -11.61 -31.86 -42.76
C ASP A 172 -11.66 -32.44 -44.18
N THR A 173 -11.27 -33.70 -44.34
CA THR A 173 -11.50 -34.45 -45.57
C THR A 173 -12.94 -34.94 -45.57
N ALA A 174 -13.76 -34.41 -46.48
CA ALA A 174 -15.19 -34.72 -46.57
C ALA A 174 -15.44 -36.25 -46.54
N GLY A 175 -16.32 -36.69 -45.62
CA GLY A 175 -16.70 -38.10 -45.46
C GLY A 175 -15.74 -38.95 -44.62
N THR A 176 -14.72 -38.36 -43.97
CA THR A 176 -13.85 -39.09 -43.01
C THR A 176 -14.34 -38.98 -41.57
N CYS A 177 -14.94 -37.83 -41.22
CA CYS A 177 -15.72 -37.63 -40.01
C CYS A 177 -16.85 -38.66 -39.91
N GLY A 178 -16.92 -39.40 -38.80
CA GLY A 178 -17.82 -40.54 -38.60
C GLY A 178 -17.20 -41.93 -38.74
N THR A 179 -15.89 -42.02 -39.03
CA THR A 179 -15.13 -43.29 -38.89
C THR A 179 -14.54 -43.45 -37.49
N THR A 180 -14.13 -44.67 -37.12
CA THR A 180 -13.42 -44.94 -35.84
C THR A 180 -12.10 -44.17 -35.71
N ASP A 181 -11.50 -43.79 -36.84
CA ASP A 181 -10.23 -43.07 -36.91
C ASP A 181 -10.42 -41.54 -36.79
N GLY A 182 -11.66 -41.06 -36.64
CA GLY A 182 -12.01 -39.64 -36.61
C GLY A 182 -11.92 -38.92 -37.97
N CYS A 183 -12.10 -37.60 -37.93
CA CYS A 183 -11.90 -36.72 -39.08
C CYS A 183 -10.43 -36.70 -39.51
N LYS A 184 -10.16 -36.78 -40.82
CA LYS A 184 -8.79 -36.73 -41.38
C LYS A 184 -8.52 -35.35 -41.96
N PHE A 185 -7.43 -34.72 -41.54
CA PHE A 185 -7.03 -33.39 -41.98
C PHE A 185 -5.75 -33.51 -42.83
N ALA A 186 -5.69 -32.80 -43.95
CA ALA A 186 -4.53 -32.83 -44.84
C ALA A 186 -3.62 -31.64 -44.54
N ASP A 187 -2.32 -31.87 -44.35
CA ASP A 187 -1.34 -30.80 -44.09
C ASP A 187 -1.39 -29.63 -45.09
N SER A 188 -1.74 -29.91 -46.35
CA SER A 188 -1.89 -28.87 -47.38
C SER A 188 -3.13 -27.99 -47.19
N THR A 189 -4.24 -28.54 -46.68
CA THR A 189 -5.45 -27.74 -46.32
C THR A 189 -5.22 -26.99 -45.01
N LEU A 190 -4.61 -27.63 -44.01
CA LEU A 190 -4.22 -27.00 -42.75
C LEU A 190 -3.25 -25.83 -42.98
N ALA A 191 -2.19 -26.03 -43.77
CA ALA A 191 -1.23 -24.97 -44.09
C ALA A 191 -1.89 -23.79 -44.78
N SER A 192 -2.80 -24.07 -45.72
CA SER A 192 -3.58 -23.04 -46.43
C SER A 192 -4.52 -22.28 -45.48
N ALA A 193 -5.14 -22.95 -44.52
CA ALA A 193 -6.00 -22.34 -43.52
C ALA A 193 -5.21 -21.48 -42.51
N VAL A 194 -4.06 -21.96 -42.03
CA VAL A 194 -3.18 -21.20 -41.12
C VAL A 194 -2.66 -19.92 -41.79
N ASP A 195 -2.20 -20.00 -43.04
CA ASP A 195 -1.80 -18.80 -43.81
C ASP A 195 -2.97 -17.86 -44.08
N TYR A 196 -4.17 -18.40 -44.30
CA TYR A 196 -5.37 -17.60 -44.52
C TYR A 196 -5.83 -16.90 -43.25
N ALA A 197 -5.82 -17.56 -42.09
CA ALA A 197 -6.09 -16.96 -40.78
C ALA A 197 -5.14 -15.78 -40.52
N ARG A 198 -3.85 -15.99 -40.80
CA ARG A 198 -2.81 -14.96 -40.73
C ARG A 198 -3.06 -13.78 -41.66
N ALA A 199 -3.43 -14.04 -42.91
CA ALA A 199 -3.71 -12.99 -43.88
C ALA A 199 -4.98 -12.18 -43.56
N ASN A 200 -5.91 -12.73 -42.75
CA ASN A 200 -7.20 -12.12 -42.41
C ASN A 200 -7.30 -11.68 -40.94
N GLY A 201 -6.17 -11.46 -40.26
CA GLY A 201 -6.12 -10.76 -38.97
C GLY A 201 -6.57 -11.56 -37.74
N ALA A 202 -6.55 -12.89 -37.80
CA ALA A 202 -6.73 -13.70 -36.59
C ALA A 202 -5.63 -13.40 -35.55
N LYS A 203 -5.98 -13.26 -34.28
CA LYS A 203 -5.00 -13.09 -33.18
C LYS A 203 -4.55 -14.41 -32.58
N VAL A 204 -5.45 -15.39 -32.57
CA VAL A 204 -5.18 -16.74 -32.11
C VAL A 204 -5.81 -17.75 -33.08
N ILE A 205 -5.09 -18.84 -33.35
CA ILE A 205 -5.53 -19.97 -34.15
C ILE A 205 -5.70 -21.17 -33.21
N ASN A 206 -6.91 -21.72 -33.16
CA ASN A 206 -7.22 -22.95 -32.46
C ASN A 206 -7.18 -24.14 -33.44
N LEU A 207 -6.30 -25.09 -33.17
CA LEU A 207 -6.15 -26.37 -33.86
C LEU A 207 -6.49 -27.49 -32.86
N SER A 208 -7.78 -27.81 -32.72
CA SER A 208 -8.27 -28.91 -31.90
C SER A 208 -8.06 -30.28 -32.59
N LEU A 209 -6.87 -30.47 -33.14
CA LEU A 209 -6.47 -31.55 -34.06
C LEU A 209 -5.22 -32.28 -33.53
N GLY A 210 -5.17 -33.59 -33.74
CA GLY A 210 -4.00 -34.44 -33.45
C GLY A 210 -3.47 -35.15 -34.70
N GLY A 211 -2.47 -36.01 -34.51
CA GLY A 211 -1.92 -36.91 -35.53
C GLY A 211 -0.43 -36.73 -35.82
N SER A 212 -0.04 -37.17 -37.03
CA SER A 212 1.36 -37.23 -37.47
C SER A 212 2.05 -35.86 -37.49
N ALA A 213 3.38 -35.87 -37.33
CA ALA A 213 4.21 -34.66 -37.37
C ALA A 213 3.94 -33.80 -38.60
N ALA A 214 3.77 -32.48 -38.37
CA ALA A 214 3.55 -31.50 -39.43
C ALA A 214 4.64 -31.58 -40.50
N ASN A 215 4.26 -31.73 -41.76
CA ASN A 215 5.22 -31.68 -42.86
C ASN A 215 5.81 -30.27 -43.01
N GLY A 216 6.82 -30.14 -43.89
CA GLY A 216 7.52 -28.87 -44.11
C GLY A 216 6.61 -27.71 -44.57
N GLN A 217 5.51 -27.97 -45.28
CA GLN A 217 4.56 -26.94 -45.71
C GLN A 217 3.75 -26.41 -44.51
N LEU A 218 3.23 -27.30 -43.67
CA LEU A 218 2.45 -26.93 -42.48
C LEU A 218 3.33 -26.28 -41.41
N SER A 219 4.53 -26.81 -41.15
CA SER A 219 5.51 -26.20 -40.27
C SER A 219 5.88 -24.77 -40.70
N GLN A 220 6.05 -24.52 -42.01
CA GLN A 220 6.29 -23.17 -42.52
C GLN A 220 5.07 -22.24 -42.42
N ALA A 221 3.84 -22.76 -42.54
CA ALA A 221 2.64 -21.96 -42.34
C ALA A 221 2.49 -21.54 -40.88
N ILE A 222 2.73 -22.45 -39.94
CA ILE A 222 2.80 -22.16 -38.50
C ILE A 222 3.90 -21.12 -38.24
N GLN A 223 5.11 -21.29 -38.82
CA GLN A 223 6.19 -20.31 -38.70
C GLN A 223 5.78 -18.92 -39.21
N ARG A 224 5.06 -18.82 -40.33
CA ARG A 224 4.55 -17.54 -40.82
C ARG A 224 3.52 -16.93 -39.88
N ALA A 225 2.63 -17.73 -39.27
CA ALA A 225 1.63 -17.25 -38.32
C ALA A 225 2.29 -16.73 -37.03
N THR A 226 3.18 -17.52 -36.42
CA THR A 226 3.87 -17.14 -35.18
C THR A 226 4.84 -15.97 -35.41
N ALA A 227 5.53 -15.89 -36.56
CA ALA A 227 6.35 -14.73 -36.93
C ALA A 227 5.53 -13.45 -37.17
N ALA A 228 4.23 -13.57 -37.49
CA ALA A 228 3.28 -12.47 -37.55
C ALA A 228 2.65 -12.13 -36.18
N GLY A 229 3.09 -12.79 -35.09
CA GLY A 229 2.56 -12.57 -33.74
C GLY A 229 1.26 -13.30 -33.44
N ILE A 230 0.91 -14.35 -34.18
CA ILE A 230 -0.33 -15.10 -33.96
C ILE A 230 -0.04 -16.27 -33.03
N ILE A 231 -0.80 -16.35 -31.93
CA ILE A 231 -0.71 -17.47 -30.99
C ILE A 231 -1.43 -18.67 -31.60
N VAL A 232 -0.84 -19.86 -31.48
CA VAL A 232 -1.42 -21.10 -31.99
C VAL A 232 -1.63 -22.04 -30.82
N VAL A 233 -2.85 -22.54 -30.65
CA VAL A 233 -3.18 -23.52 -29.60
C VAL A 233 -3.46 -24.85 -30.29
N ILE A 234 -2.73 -25.90 -29.90
CA ILE A 234 -2.84 -27.25 -30.48
C ILE A 234 -3.20 -28.23 -29.37
N SER A 235 -4.19 -29.09 -29.59
CA SER A 235 -4.52 -30.18 -28.64
C SER A 235 -3.34 -31.14 -28.44
N ALA A 236 -3.15 -31.61 -27.20
CA ALA A 236 -2.03 -32.49 -26.87
C ALA A 236 -2.12 -33.88 -27.49
N GLY A 237 -3.31 -34.35 -27.87
CA GLY A 237 -3.59 -35.74 -28.26
C GLY A 237 -4.45 -36.48 -27.22
N ASN A 238 -4.99 -37.65 -27.58
CA ASN A 238 -5.98 -38.38 -26.79
C ASN A 238 -5.62 -39.87 -26.54
N ASP A 239 -4.36 -40.26 -26.72
CA ASP A 239 -3.93 -41.67 -26.61
C ASP A 239 -3.40 -42.05 -25.21
N GLY A 240 -3.35 -41.10 -24.26
CA GLY A 240 -2.90 -41.32 -22.88
C GLY A 240 -1.41 -41.61 -22.74
N THR A 241 -0.61 -41.28 -23.75
CA THR A 241 0.83 -41.53 -23.82
C THR A 241 1.64 -40.51 -23.02
N SER A 242 2.93 -40.79 -22.82
CA SER A 242 3.83 -39.98 -21.98
C SER A 242 4.39 -38.71 -22.65
N SER A 243 3.91 -38.32 -23.84
CA SER A 243 4.35 -37.12 -24.56
C SER A 243 3.27 -36.68 -25.55
N PRO A 244 3.22 -35.40 -25.95
CA PRO A 244 2.20 -34.91 -26.85
C PRO A 244 2.30 -35.56 -28.23
N ASP A 245 1.16 -35.60 -28.91
CA ASP A 245 0.99 -36.07 -30.27
C ASP A 245 1.99 -35.40 -31.24
N ALA A 246 2.45 -36.14 -32.25
CA ALA A 246 3.60 -35.73 -33.07
C ALA A 246 3.36 -34.39 -33.80
N PHE A 247 2.10 -34.04 -34.11
CA PHE A 247 1.71 -32.73 -34.61
C PHE A 247 1.96 -31.60 -33.60
N ALA A 248 1.54 -31.76 -32.34
CA ALA A 248 1.68 -30.74 -31.29
C ALA A 248 3.14 -30.46 -30.90
N GLN A 249 4.03 -31.44 -31.10
CA GLN A 249 5.47 -31.30 -30.84
C GLN A 249 6.15 -30.18 -31.65
N VAL A 250 5.50 -29.65 -32.71
CA VAL A 250 5.94 -28.45 -33.43
C VAL A 250 6.19 -27.25 -32.51
N ALA A 251 5.56 -27.22 -31.31
CA ALA A 251 5.75 -26.18 -30.30
C ALA A 251 7.20 -26.03 -29.80
N SER A 252 8.02 -27.09 -29.85
CA SER A 252 9.44 -27.02 -29.47
C SER A 252 10.37 -26.58 -30.61
N SER A 253 9.84 -26.46 -31.83
CA SER A 253 10.62 -26.14 -33.03
C SER A 253 10.81 -24.64 -33.24
N SER A 254 11.76 -24.27 -34.11
CA SER A 254 11.92 -22.87 -34.55
C SER A 254 10.73 -22.31 -35.34
N ALA A 255 9.76 -23.14 -35.75
CA ALA A 255 8.50 -22.68 -36.31
C ALA A 255 7.54 -22.12 -35.26
N ALA A 256 7.71 -22.46 -33.98
CA ALA A 256 6.81 -22.01 -32.93
C ALA A 256 7.05 -20.56 -32.50
N ASN A 257 8.29 -20.07 -32.59
CA ASN A 257 8.70 -18.76 -32.06
C ASN A 257 8.26 -18.49 -30.59
N GLY A 258 8.02 -19.54 -29.81
CA GLY A 258 7.47 -19.45 -28.44
C GLY A 258 5.98 -19.11 -28.36
N LEU A 259 5.23 -19.12 -29.48
CA LEU A 259 3.81 -18.76 -29.56
C LEU A 259 2.88 -19.95 -29.83
N VAL A 260 3.37 -21.19 -29.70
CA VAL A 260 2.54 -22.40 -29.80
C VAL A 260 2.32 -22.99 -28.41
N ILE A 261 1.07 -23.12 -27.99
CA ILE A 261 0.68 -23.73 -26.73
C ILE A 261 0.09 -25.12 -27.00
N ILE A 262 0.62 -26.14 -26.33
CA ILE A 262 0.05 -27.49 -26.31
C ILE A 262 -1.02 -27.56 -25.21
N ALA A 263 -2.23 -27.98 -25.55
CA ALA A 263 -3.39 -28.00 -24.67
C ALA A 263 -3.68 -29.41 -24.13
N GLY A 264 -3.40 -29.64 -22.84
CA GLY A 264 -3.72 -30.88 -22.13
C GLY A 264 -5.10 -30.87 -21.45
N SER A 265 -5.66 -32.06 -21.21
CA SER A 265 -6.99 -32.23 -20.59
C SER A 265 -6.89 -32.65 -19.14
N HIS A 266 -7.66 -31.96 -18.30
CA HIS A 266 -8.01 -32.40 -16.95
C HIS A 266 -9.53 -32.49 -16.75
N ASP A 267 -9.93 -33.21 -15.69
CA ASP A 267 -11.30 -33.32 -15.21
C ASP A 267 -11.70 -32.14 -14.30
N ALA A 268 -12.96 -32.12 -13.84
CA ALA A 268 -13.48 -31.06 -12.99
C ALA A 268 -12.82 -30.98 -11.58
N SER A 269 -11.97 -31.95 -11.19
CA SER A 269 -11.16 -31.91 -9.97
C SER A 269 -9.75 -31.35 -10.20
N GLY A 270 -9.37 -31.09 -11.47
CA GLY A 270 -8.02 -30.74 -11.87
C GLY A 270 -7.09 -31.93 -12.04
N THR A 271 -7.62 -33.17 -12.01
CA THR A 271 -6.84 -34.39 -12.26
C THR A 271 -6.68 -34.58 -13.77
N ILE A 272 -5.45 -34.85 -14.24
CA ILE A 272 -5.19 -35.11 -15.66
C ILE A 272 -6.08 -36.24 -16.18
N SER A 273 -6.78 -36.01 -17.30
CA SER A 273 -7.68 -36.98 -17.90
C SER A 273 -6.92 -38.22 -18.36
N THR A 274 -7.49 -39.41 -18.19
CA THR A 274 -6.79 -40.67 -18.51
C THR A 274 -6.33 -40.75 -19.96
N PHE A 275 -7.11 -40.18 -20.89
CA PHE A 275 -6.82 -40.10 -22.32
C PHE A 275 -5.83 -38.98 -22.71
N SER A 276 -5.59 -37.96 -21.87
CA SER A 276 -4.76 -36.81 -22.30
C SER A 276 -3.31 -37.25 -22.53
N ASP A 277 -2.76 -37.03 -23.73
CA ASP A 277 -1.32 -37.19 -23.91
C ASP A 277 -0.55 -36.22 -23.00
N ARG A 278 0.43 -36.72 -22.26
CA ARG A 278 1.13 -35.99 -21.19
C ARG A 278 2.15 -35.00 -21.75
N ALA A 279 2.61 -34.06 -20.93
CA ALA A 279 3.56 -33.03 -21.36
C ALA A 279 4.94 -33.59 -21.77
N GLY A 280 5.43 -34.65 -21.15
CA GLY A 280 6.73 -35.26 -21.43
C GLY A 280 7.88 -34.24 -21.37
N SER A 281 8.76 -34.25 -22.37
CA SER A 281 9.82 -33.25 -22.51
C SER A 281 9.34 -31.86 -22.97
N PHE A 282 8.05 -31.69 -23.26
CA PHE A 282 7.45 -30.46 -23.79
C PHE A 282 6.79 -29.59 -22.71
N GLY A 283 7.01 -29.89 -21.42
CA GLY A 283 6.37 -29.19 -20.29
C GLY A 283 6.46 -27.66 -20.29
N GLN A 284 7.49 -27.07 -20.92
CA GLN A 284 7.60 -25.62 -21.07
C GLN A 284 6.60 -24.99 -22.04
N TYR A 285 5.98 -25.78 -22.93
CA TYR A 285 5.02 -25.34 -23.95
C TYR A 285 3.58 -25.82 -23.66
N TYR A 286 3.40 -26.59 -22.60
CA TYR A 286 2.19 -27.36 -22.33
C TYR A 286 1.38 -26.74 -21.20
N LEU A 287 0.07 -26.57 -21.37
CA LEU A 287 -0.84 -26.03 -20.36
C LEU A 287 -2.14 -26.83 -20.39
N THR A 288 -2.69 -27.14 -19.21
CA THR A 288 -3.95 -27.91 -19.12
C THR A 288 -5.17 -27.02 -18.92
N ALA A 289 -6.30 -27.41 -19.50
CA ALA A 289 -7.62 -26.84 -19.24
C ALA A 289 -8.67 -27.96 -19.17
N LEU A 290 -9.86 -27.66 -18.65
CA LEU A 290 -10.96 -28.63 -18.57
C LEU A 290 -11.25 -29.18 -19.96
N GLY A 291 -11.00 -30.47 -20.16
CA GLY A 291 -11.20 -31.17 -21.42
C GLY A 291 -12.05 -32.43 -21.28
N GLU A 292 -12.41 -32.81 -20.06
CA GLU A 292 -13.26 -33.96 -19.77
C GLU A 292 -14.64 -33.54 -19.25
N ARG A 293 -15.68 -34.10 -19.87
CA ARG A 293 -17.10 -33.77 -19.64
C ARG A 293 -17.40 -32.28 -19.80
N VAL A 294 -16.79 -31.63 -20.79
CA VAL A 294 -17.05 -30.22 -21.15
C VAL A 294 -18.43 -30.09 -21.77
N ARG A 295 -19.27 -29.20 -21.23
CA ARG A 295 -20.60 -28.94 -21.81
C ARG A 295 -20.46 -28.03 -23.02
N SER A 296 -21.05 -28.45 -24.13
CA SER A 296 -21.18 -27.68 -25.36
C SER A 296 -22.38 -28.23 -26.16
N PHE A 297 -22.64 -27.69 -27.34
CA PHE A 297 -23.71 -28.17 -28.24
C PHE A 297 -23.17 -28.57 -29.61
N ASN A 298 -23.88 -29.49 -30.28
CA ASN A 298 -23.52 -29.97 -31.62
C ASN A 298 -24.06 -29.04 -32.74
N GLN A 299 -23.87 -29.44 -34.00
CA GLN A 299 -24.37 -28.73 -35.19
C GLN A 299 -25.89 -28.53 -35.24
N ASN A 300 -26.66 -29.32 -34.49
CA ASN A 300 -28.12 -29.23 -34.40
C ASN A 300 -28.61 -28.38 -33.20
N GLY A 301 -27.69 -27.92 -32.33
CA GLY A 301 -28.04 -27.25 -31.06
C GLY A 301 -28.45 -28.21 -29.94
N GLU A 302 -28.09 -29.49 -30.03
CA GLU A 302 -28.31 -30.46 -28.97
C GLU A 302 -27.16 -30.39 -27.95
N ASP A 303 -27.47 -30.34 -26.66
CA ASP A 303 -26.51 -30.34 -25.54
C ASP A 303 -25.74 -31.68 -25.43
N TYR A 304 -24.41 -31.62 -25.31
CA TYR A 304 -23.55 -32.77 -25.04
C TYR A 304 -22.48 -32.47 -23.98
N LEU A 305 -21.95 -33.55 -23.38
CA LEU A 305 -20.77 -33.52 -22.52
C LEU A 305 -19.61 -34.19 -23.26
N TYR A 306 -18.80 -33.38 -23.93
CA TYR A 306 -17.66 -33.84 -24.72
C TYR A 306 -16.44 -34.17 -23.84
N SER A 307 -15.54 -35.01 -24.34
CA SER A 307 -14.25 -35.31 -23.68
C SER A 307 -13.14 -35.45 -24.71
N GLY A 308 -12.02 -34.77 -24.50
CA GLY A 308 -10.86 -34.74 -25.39
C GLY A 308 -10.01 -33.49 -25.17
N THR A 309 -8.71 -33.57 -25.44
CA THR A 309 -7.79 -32.40 -25.42
C THR A 309 -8.17 -31.33 -26.46
N SER A 310 -8.93 -31.73 -27.48
CA SER A 310 -9.62 -30.82 -28.41
C SER A 310 -10.55 -29.82 -27.71
N PHE A 311 -11.12 -30.15 -26.54
CA PHE A 311 -12.01 -29.27 -25.77
C PHE A 311 -11.25 -28.42 -24.73
N SER A 312 -10.00 -28.76 -24.42
CA SER A 312 -9.09 -27.92 -23.62
C SER A 312 -8.49 -26.76 -24.44
N ALA A 313 -8.15 -27.02 -25.71
CA ALA A 313 -7.61 -26.02 -26.64
C ALA A 313 -8.47 -24.73 -26.76
N PRO A 314 -9.80 -24.77 -26.99
CA PRO A 314 -10.62 -23.58 -27.09
C PRO A 314 -10.66 -22.74 -25.81
N ALA A 315 -10.53 -23.37 -24.63
CA ALA A 315 -10.48 -22.64 -23.37
C ALA A 315 -9.19 -21.80 -23.25
N ILE A 316 -8.06 -22.32 -23.71
CA ILE A 316 -6.79 -21.59 -23.80
C ILE A 316 -6.85 -20.51 -24.89
N ALA A 317 -7.42 -20.82 -26.06
CA ALA A 317 -7.59 -19.83 -27.14
C ALA A 317 -8.50 -18.66 -26.74
N ALA A 318 -9.58 -18.93 -26.00
CA ALA A 318 -10.45 -17.90 -25.46
C ALA A 318 -9.78 -17.09 -24.33
N ALA A 319 -8.96 -17.73 -23.49
CA ALA A 319 -8.15 -17.02 -22.49
C ALA A 319 -7.14 -16.05 -23.13
N VAL A 320 -6.54 -16.42 -24.27
CA VAL A 320 -5.73 -15.51 -25.10
C VAL A 320 -6.57 -14.33 -25.58
N ALA A 321 -7.78 -14.56 -26.10
CA ALA A 321 -8.65 -13.50 -26.59
C ALA A 321 -9.10 -12.52 -25.48
N LEU A 322 -9.35 -13.00 -24.27
CA LEU A 322 -9.62 -12.15 -23.11
C LEU A 322 -8.40 -11.29 -22.73
N LEU A 323 -7.18 -11.85 -22.78
CA LEU A 323 -5.96 -11.08 -22.47
C LEU A 323 -5.60 -10.06 -23.56
N GLU A 324 -5.80 -10.37 -24.84
CA GLU A 324 -5.65 -9.44 -25.96
C GLU A 324 -6.58 -8.20 -25.79
N GLN A 325 -7.86 -8.40 -25.43
CA GLN A 325 -8.79 -7.29 -25.20
C GLN A 325 -8.45 -6.51 -23.91
N ALA A 326 -8.11 -7.20 -22.82
CA ALA A 326 -7.84 -6.57 -21.53
C ALA A 326 -6.57 -5.71 -21.54
N PHE A 327 -5.57 -6.09 -22.32
CA PHE A 327 -4.23 -5.54 -22.29
C PHE A 327 -3.65 -5.40 -23.71
N PRO A 328 -4.19 -4.52 -24.57
CA PRO A 328 -3.89 -4.48 -26.00
C PRO A 328 -2.44 -4.05 -26.34
N THR A 329 -1.67 -3.59 -25.35
CA THR A 329 -0.23 -3.31 -25.49
C THR A 329 0.67 -4.53 -25.24
N LEU A 330 0.12 -5.67 -24.82
CA LEU A 330 0.90 -6.89 -24.66
C LEU A 330 1.37 -7.41 -26.01
N THR A 331 2.62 -7.83 -26.07
CA THR A 331 3.07 -8.70 -27.16
C THR A 331 2.50 -10.11 -26.97
N PRO A 332 2.28 -10.86 -28.06
CA PRO A 332 1.83 -12.25 -28.02
C PRO A 332 2.68 -13.14 -27.10
N ALA A 333 4.00 -12.94 -27.09
CA ALA A 333 4.92 -13.67 -26.22
C ALA A 333 4.68 -13.38 -24.72
N GLN A 334 4.30 -12.15 -24.37
CA GLN A 334 3.93 -11.81 -22.99
C GLN A 334 2.59 -12.42 -22.60
N ILE A 335 1.62 -12.55 -23.52
CA ILE A 335 0.36 -13.24 -23.24
C ILE A 335 0.61 -14.72 -22.92
N VAL A 336 1.42 -15.40 -23.73
CA VAL A 336 1.84 -16.80 -23.50
C VAL A 336 2.56 -16.95 -22.15
N ASP A 337 3.54 -16.09 -21.86
CA ASP A 337 4.27 -16.11 -20.58
C ASP A 337 3.36 -15.78 -19.37
N ILE A 338 2.39 -14.87 -19.51
CA ILE A 338 1.37 -14.60 -18.48
C ILE A 338 0.57 -15.86 -18.19
N LEU A 339 0.03 -16.55 -19.21
CA LEU A 339 -0.73 -17.80 -19.02
C LEU A 339 0.13 -18.89 -18.33
N TYR A 340 1.39 -19.01 -18.72
CA TYR A 340 2.33 -19.98 -18.15
C TYR A 340 2.86 -19.63 -16.75
N ARG A 341 2.83 -18.35 -16.35
CA ARG A 341 3.22 -17.89 -15.00
C ARG A 341 2.03 -17.76 -14.05
N SER A 342 0.83 -17.57 -14.59
CA SER A 342 -0.42 -17.48 -13.83
C SER A 342 -1.08 -18.84 -13.61
N ALA A 343 -0.62 -19.90 -14.25
CA ALA A 343 -1.17 -21.23 -14.07
C ALA A 343 -1.20 -21.69 -12.58
N THR A 344 -2.09 -22.63 -12.27
CA THR A 344 -2.04 -23.39 -11.02
C THR A 344 -1.14 -24.59 -11.21
N ASP A 345 0.04 -24.53 -10.58
CA ASP A 345 0.97 -25.64 -10.40
C ASP A 345 0.25 -26.90 -9.88
N ALA A 346 0.49 -28.04 -10.52
CA ALA A 346 -0.15 -29.33 -10.23
C ALA A 346 0.76 -30.47 -10.67
N GLY A 347 0.64 -31.63 -10.01
CA GLY A 347 1.62 -32.70 -10.16
C GLY A 347 2.88 -32.41 -9.34
N ALA A 348 4.05 -32.47 -9.98
CA ALA A 348 5.32 -32.12 -9.34
C ALA A 348 5.56 -30.61 -9.39
N THR A 349 6.08 -30.02 -8.30
CA THR A 349 6.25 -28.57 -8.18
C THR A 349 7.07 -27.96 -9.32
N GLY A 350 6.47 -27.01 -10.04
CA GLY A 350 7.13 -26.24 -11.09
C GLY A 350 6.67 -26.65 -12.49
N THR A 351 7.63 -27.01 -13.35
CA THR A 351 7.32 -27.54 -14.68
C THR A 351 7.58 -29.03 -14.70
N ASP A 352 6.54 -29.82 -14.99
CA ASP A 352 6.54 -31.28 -14.91
C ASP A 352 6.22 -31.95 -16.27
N ASP A 353 6.30 -33.28 -16.29
CA ASP A 353 6.05 -34.11 -17.48
C ASP A 353 4.58 -34.57 -17.62
N VAL A 354 3.71 -34.25 -16.67
CA VAL A 354 2.27 -34.58 -16.71
C VAL A 354 1.44 -33.34 -17.06
N TYR A 355 1.54 -32.26 -16.29
CA TYR A 355 0.74 -31.03 -16.43
C TYR A 355 1.48 -29.89 -17.13
N GLY A 356 2.79 -29.99 -17.32
CA GLY A 356 3.61 -29.00 -17.99
C GLY A 356 3.73 -27.72 -17.17
N ARG A 357 3.04 -26.66 -17.58
CA ARG A 357 2.95 -25.39 -16.84
C ARG A 357 1.83 -25.40 -15.79
N GLY A 358 1.02 -26.46 -15.71
CA GLY A 358 -0.09 -26.59 -14.77
C GLY A 358 -1.46 -26.34 -15.40
N LEU A 359 -2.40 -25.82 -14.61
CA LEU A 359 -3.79 -25.57 -15.00
C LEU A 359 -4.01 -24.09 -15.34
N LEU A 360 -4.68 -23.82 -16.47
CA LEU A 360 -5.12 -22.50 -16.88
C LEU A 360 -5.93 -21.80 -15.77
N ASN A 361 -5.54 -20.57 -15.41
CA ASN A 361 -6.15 -19.82 -14.31
C ASN A 361 -6.25 -18.33 -14.66
N LEU A 362 -7.44 -17.88 -15.05
CA LEU A 362 -7.69 -16.46 -15.37
C LEU A 362 -7.69 -15.56 -14.13
N THR A 363 -8.04 -16.09 -12.96
CA THR A 363 -7.98 -15.32 -11.70
C THR A 363 -6.59 -14.76 -11.48
N LYS A 364 -5.57 -15.62 -11.56
CA LYS A 364 -4.15 -15.22 -11.43
C LYS A 364 -3.67 -14.44 -12.65
N ALA A 365 -4.15 -14.74 -13.86
CA ALA A 365 -3.75 -14.01 -15.07
C ALA A 365 -4.15 -12.53 -14.97
N PHE A 366 -5.31 -12.24 -14.39
CA PHE A 366 -5.82 -10.89 -14.14
C PHE A 366 -5.36 -10.29 -12.79
N GLN A 367 -4.25 -10.76 -12.22
CA GLN A 367 -3.55 -10.10 -11.11
C GLN A 367 -2.20 -9.53 -11.58
N PRO A 368 -1.63 -8.55 -10.85
CA PRO A 368 -0.29 -8.05 -11.13
C PRO A 368 0.76 -9.16 -11.03
N ILE A 369 1.63 -9.28 -12.03
CA ILE A 369 2.70 -10.28 -12.06
C ILE A 369 4.08 -9.59 -12.04
N GLY A 370 4.97 -10.09 -11.19
CA GLY A 370 6.32 -9.55 -10.99
C GLY A 370 6.34 -8.33 -10.07
N THR A 371 7.27 -7.41 -10.33
CA THR A 371 7.36 -6.14 -9.59
C THR A 371 6.28 -5.17 -10.04
N THR A 372 5.69 -4.43 -9.10
CA THR A 372 4.72 -3.37 -9.39
C THR A 372 5.27 -1.98 -9.03
N SER A 373 4.92 -0.96 -9.81
CA SER A 373 5.23 0.45 -9.54
C SER A 373 4.01 1.35 -9.75
N LEU A 374 4.02 2.57 -9.21
CA LEU A 374 2.98 3.56 -9.54
C LEU A 374 3.03 3.90 -11.03
N ALA A 375 1.88 4.03 -11.69
CA ALA A 375 1.85 4.47 -13.09
C ALA A 375 2.54 5.84 -13.24
N GLY A 376 3.41 5.95 -14.25
CA GLY A 376 4.22 7.16 -14.49
C GLY A 376 5.43 7.31 -13.56
N SER A 377 5.76 6.29 -12.76
CA SER A 377 6.85 6.35 -11.78
C SER A 377 7.62 5.03 -11.66
N ALA A 378 8.91 5.13 -11.35
CA ALA A 378 9.77 4.01 -11.00
C ALA A 378 9.71 3.64 -9.50
N VAL A 379 8.86 4.31 -8.70
CA VAL A 379 8.68 3.98 -7.27
C VAL A 379 7.99 2.61 -7.16
N PRO A 380 8.66 1.58 -6.61
CA PRO A 380 8.04 0.28 -6.42
C PRO A 380 6.96 0.38 -5.35
N VAL A 381 5.93 -0.45 -5.50
CA VAL A 381 4.83 -0.58 -4.53
C VAL A 381 4.65 -2.06 -4.21
N SER A 382 4.23 -2.37 -2.99
CA SER A 382 3.80 -3.72 -2.60
C SER A 382 2.46 -3.68 -1.86
N THR A 383 1.60 -4.66 -2.15
CA THR A 383 0.32 -4.88 -1.46
C THR A 383 0.46 -5.14 0.05
N THR A 384 1.66 -5.52 0.51
CA THR A 384 1.96 -5.86 1.91
C THR A 384 2.46 -4.68 2.75
N GLU A 385 2.67 -3.51 2.16
CA GLU A 385 3.22 -2.35 2.87
C GLU A 385 2.29 -1.84 3.98
N THR A 386 2.90 -1.34 5.05
CA THR A 386 2.17 -0.84 6.23
C THR A 386 2.57 0.58 6.52
N THR A 387 1.60 1.50 6.51
CA THR A 387 1.81 2.86 7.04
C THR A 387 1.61 2.85 8.55
N VAL A 388 2.49 3.52 9.28
CA VAL A 388 2.36 3.74 10.72
C VAL A 388 2.23 5.22 11.03
N LEU A 389 1.10 5.63 11.60
CA LEU A 389 0.90 6.98 12.11
C LEU A 389 1.41 7.11 13.54
N SER A 390 2.03 8.26 13.85
CA SER A 390 2.47 8.60 15.20
C SER A 390 1.30 9.05 16.09
N SER A 391 1.52 9.02 17.41
CA SER A 391 0.61 9.55 18.44
C SER A 391 0.23 11.03 18.22
N ALA A 392 1.09 11.82 17.57
CA ALA A 392 0.77 13.20 17.22
C ALA A 392 -0.38 13.30 16.19
N MET A 393 -0.52 12.30 15.32
CA MET A 393 -1.59 12.17 14.32
C MET A 393 -2.78 11.33 14.83
N GLY A 394 -2.56 10.48 15.84
CA GLY A 394 -3.59 9.75 16.59
C GLY A 394 -4.61 9.03 15.73
N ASP A 395 -5.90 9.35 15.92
CA ASP A 395 -7.04 8.78 15.19
C ASP A 395 -7.48 9.56 13.92
N ALA A 396 -6.56 10.33 13.31
CA ALA A 396 -6.79 11.02 12.03
C ALA A 396 -7.33 10.08 10.93
N ASN A 397 -8.19 10.60 10.03
CA ASN A 397 -8.86 9.78 9.02
C ASN A 397 -7.88 9.38 7.90
N PHE A 398 -7.27 8.21 8.05
CA PHE A 398 -6.19 7.70 7.21
C PHE A 398 -6.42 6.22 6.90
N SER A 399 -7.30 5.98 5.95
CA SER A 399 -7.82 4.69 5.51
C SER A 399 -7.75 4.57 3.99
N SER A 400 -7.97 3.36 3.47
CA SER A 400 -8.23 3.14 2.05
C SER A 400 -9.34 4.04 1.50
N SER A 401 -10.39 4.31 2.29
CA SER A 401 -11.48 5.21 1.89
C SER A 401 -11.11 6.70 1.86
N SER A 402 -10.11 7.15 2.62
CA SER A 402 -9.65 8.56 2.59
C SER A 402 -8.55 8.80 1.55
N LEU A 403 -7.73 7.79 1.28
CA LEU A 403 -6.62 7.85 0.32
C LEU A 403 -7.05 7.44 -1.09
N GLY A 404 -8.07 6.59 -1.17
CA GLY A 404 -8.56 5.96 -2.39
C GLY A 404 -7.56 4.96 -2.97
N SER A 405 -7.76 4.67 -4.24
CA SER A 405 -6.92 3.82 -5.07
C SER A 405 -5.99 4.62 -5.98
N ALA A 406 -4.93 3.97 -6.43
CA ALA A 406 -4.02 4.43 -7.47
C ALA A 406 -3.87 3.36 -8.54
N ILE A 407 -3.58 3.75 -9.78
CA ILE A 407 -3.13 2.83 -10.81
C ILE A 407 -1.66 2.49 -10.59
N ILE A 408 -1.39 1.19 -10.49
CA ILE A 408 -0.06 0.61 -10.56
C ILE A 408 0.13 -0.10 -11.90
N LEU A 409 1.37 -0.20 -12.36
CA LEU A 409 1.77 -1.06 -13.48
C LEU A 409 2.53 -2.28 -12.95
N ASP A 410 2.34 -3.44 -13.57
CA ASP A 410 3.13 -4.64 -13.30
C ASP A 410 4.35 -4.79 -14.24
N SER A 411 5.06 -5.92 -14.16
CA SER A 411 6.28 -6.13 -14.97
C SER A 411 6.04 -6.22 -16.48
N TYR A 412 4.79 -6.30 -16.93
CA TYR A 412 4.40 -6.25 -18.35
C TYR A 412 3.84 -4.88 -18.77
N GLY A 413 3.78 -3.90 -17.87
CA GLY A 413 3.15 -2.60 -18.11
C GLY A 413 1.61 -2.64 -18.03
N ARG A 414 1.03 -3.70 -17.45
CA ARG A 414 -0.43 -3.82 -17.29
C ARG A 414 -0.89 -2.99 -16.09
N ALA A 415 -1.92 -2.19 -16.31
CA ALA A 415 -2.52 -1.32 -15.30
C ALA A 415 -3.50 -2.07 -14.39
N PHE A 416 -3.35 -1.88 -13.08
CA PHE A 416 -4.23 -2.40 -12.04
C PHE A 416 -4.55 -1.35 -10.99
N GLU A 417 -5.75 -1.42 -10.40
CA GLU A 417 -6.15 -0.57 -9.30
C GLU A 417 -5.64 -1.13 -7.96
N MET A 418 -4.96 -0.30 -7.15
CA MET A 418 -4.49 -0.66 -5.81
C MET A 418 -4.88 0.41 -4.77
N GLY A 419 -5.47 0.00 -3.65
CA GLY A 419 -5.74 0.88 -2.51
C GLY A 419 -4.45 1.37 -1.84
N LEU A 420 -4.27 2.68 -1.71
CA LEU A 420 -3.04 3.32 -1.20
C LEU A 420 -2.75 3.08 0.29
N ALA A 421 -3.73 2.59 1.06
CA ALA A 421 -3.53 2.11 2.43
C ALA A 421 -4.16 0.73 2.62
N THR A 422 -3.43 -0.30 2.20
CA THR A 422 -3.71 -1.71 2.52
C THR A 422 -3.64 -1.98 4.03
N ARG A 423 -2.74 -1.32 4.76
CA ARG A 423 -2.67 -1.40 6.23
C ARG A 423 -2.18 -0.11 6.89
N THR A 424 -3.03 0.50 7.73
CA THR A 424 -2.66 1.61 8.63
C THR A 424 -2.57 1.10 10.07
N ILE A 425 -1.44 1.31 10.73
CA ILE A 425 -1.27 1.11 12.18
C ILE A 425 -1.16 2.49 12.85
N ARG A 426 -1.74 2.63 14.04
CA ARG A 426 -1.63 3.84 14.87
C ARG A 426 -0.81 3.48 16.10
N THR A 427 0.28 4.19 16.36
CA THR A 427 0.96 4.05 17.65
C THR A 427 0.09 4.72 18.71
N GLY A 428 -0.54 3.93 19.59
CA GLY A 428 -1.02 4.46 20.86
C GLY A 428 0.16 5.09 21.60
N GLY A 429 -0.10 6.18 22.34
CA GLY A 429 0.94 6.88 23.11
C GLY A 429 1.76 5.89 23.94
N GLY A 430 3.05 6.16 24.10
CA GLY A 430 3.98 5.26 24.81
C GLY A 430 3.49 4.87 26.20
N ARG A 431 4.08 3.84 26.81
CA ARG A 431 3.71 3.40 28.18
C ARG A 431 4.76 3.86 29.20
N PRO A 432 4.86 5.17 29.49
CA PRO A 432 6.01 5.76 30.19
C PRO A 432 6.20 5.20 31.59
N LEU A 433 5.14 4.81 32.31
CA LEU A 433 5.27 4.21 33.64
C LEU A 433 6.12 2.93 33.63
N ARG A 434 5.88 2.01 32.68
CA ARG A 434 6.65 0.75 32.57
C ARG A 434 8.11 1.00 32.19
N GLU A 435 8.41 2.15 31.59
CA GLU A 435 9.75 2.55 31.21
C GLU A 435 10.49 3.26 32.36
N GLY A 436 9.79 4.15 33.08
CA GLY A 436 10.28 4.91 34.22
C GLY A 436 10.51 4.08 35.49
N LEU A 437 9.76 2.98 35.67
CA LEU A 437 9.90 2.07 36.82
C LEU A 437 10.96 0.96 36.64
N ARG A 438 11.74 0.93 35.54
CA ARG A 438 12.76 -0.11 35.35
C ARG A 438 13.97 0.11 36.25
N SER A 439 14.29 -0.91 37.06
CA SER A 439 15.35 -0.96 38.08
C SER A 439 16.79 -1.11 37.56
N ASP A 440 16.96 -1.44 36.27
CA ASP A 440 18.18 -2.11 35.78
C ASP A 440 19.32 -1.13 35.37
N PHE A 441 19.39 0.04 36.00
CA PHE A 441 20.33 1.12 35.64
C PHE A 441 21.06 1.71 36.85
N LEU A 442 22.36 1.96 36.68
CA LEU A 442 23.28 2.53 37.68
C LEU A 442 23.92 3.81 37.11
N THR A 443 23.98 4.91 37.87
CA THR A 443 24.53 6.20 37.37
C THR A 443 25.64 6.75 38.23
N ARG A 444 26.87 6.75 37.71
CA ARG A 444 28.07 7.25 38.39
C ARG A 444 28.38 8.69 37.97
N ASN A 445 28.63 9.57 38.93
CA ASN A 445 29.05 10.95 38.70
C ASN A 445 30.47 11.16 39.25
N THR A 446 31.31 11.88 38.52
CA THR A 446 32.64 12.33 38.99
C THR A 446 32.86 13.79 38.59
N SER A 447 33.49 14.56 39.47
CA SER A 447 33.83 15.96 39.20
C SER A 447 35.32 16.22 39.40
N LEU A 448 35.90 16.93 38.45
CA LEU A 448 37.30 17.34 38.41
C LEU A 448 37.32 18.85 38.16
N GLY A 449 37.24 19.61 39.25
CA GLY A 449 37.16 21.07 39.23
C GLY A 449 35.94 21.58 38.42
N PRO A 450 36.14 22.32 37.32
CA PRO A 450 35.05 22.86 36.50
C PRO A 450 34.30 21.80 35.66
N ILE A 451 34.83 20.58 35.55
CA ILE A 451 34.26 19.51 34.72
C ILE A 451 33.53 18.50 35.61
N SER A 452 32.30 18.15 35.27
CA SER A 452 31.54 17.05 35.86
C SER A 452 31.12 16.06 34.78
N VAL A 453 31.52 14.80 34.94
CA VAL A 453 31.17 13.67 34.07
C VAL A 453 30.13 12.80 34.78
N SER A 454 29.09 12.40 34.07
CA SER A 454 28.07 11.46 34.51
C SER A 454 28.01 10.30 33.52
N THR A 455 27.89 9.06 33.99
CA THR A 455 27.74 7.88 33.14
C THR A 455 26.66 6.98 33.72
N THR A 456 25.61 6.74 32.95
CA THR A 456 24.56 5.76 33.25
C THR A 456 24.89 4.44 32.55
N MET A 457 24.74 3.34 33.26
CA MET A 457 25.08 2.00 32.82
C MET A 457 23.88 1.07 33.03
N ALA A 458 23.62 0.18 32.07
CA ALA A 458 22.54 -0.81 32.16
C ALA A 458 23.09 -2.18 32.57
N SER A 459 22.36 -2.93 33.41
CA SER A 459 22.74 -4.28 33.83
C SER A 459 22.25 -5.39 32.88
N ARG A 460 21.18 -5.13 32.10
CA ARG A 460 20.67 -6.03 31.03
C ARG A 460 20.24 -5.23 29.80
N PHE A 461 20.67 -5.65 28.61
CA PHE A 461 20.57 -4.85 27.38
C PHE A 461 19.31 -5.11 26.52
N SER A 462 18.54 -6.18 26.76
CA SER A 462 17.57 -6.68 25.76
C SER A 462 16.43 -5.72 25.39
N ASP A 463 16.00 -4.84 26.31
CA ASP A 463 14.77 -4.05 26.13
C ASP A 463 14.85 -2.60 26.69
N ALA A 464 16.03 -2.03 26.91
CA ALA A 464 16.18 -0.71 27.54
C ALA A 464 15.46 0.41 26.74
N PRO A 465 14.50 1.16 27.33
CA PRO A 465 13.82 2.26 26.66
C PRO A 465 14.65 3.54 26.72
N TRP A 466 14.81 4.21 25.57
CA TRP A 466 15.90 5.18 25.34
C TRP A 466 15.57 6.64 25.69
N GLU A 467 14.31 7.00 25.89
CA GLU A 467 13.92 8.40 26.21
C GLU A 467 13.78 8.67 27.71
N GLY A 468 13.66 7.62 28.52
CA GLY A 468 13.28 7.73 29.93
C GLY A 468 14.42 8.07 30.91
N PHE A 469 15.57 8.57 30.47
CA PHE A 469 16.73 8.80 31.34
C PHE A 469 16.64 10.11 32.15
N ALA A 470 16.10 11.17 31.57
CA ALA A 470 15.91 12.47 32.23
C ALA A 470 14.99 12.39 33.46
N GLN A 471 13.96 11.54 33.40
CA GLN A 471 12.86 11.45 34.37
C GLN A 471 13.23 10.76 35.70
N ARG A 472 14.48 10.29 35.84
CA ARG A 472 14.91 9.43 36.96
C ARG A 472 15.82 10.09 38.00
N GLY A 473 16.26 11.33 37.79
CA GLY A 473 16.86 12.18 38.84
C GLY A 473 18.01 11.56 39.64
N MET A 474 18.99 10.93 38.97
CA MET A 474 19.98 10.04 39.62
C MET A 474 21.33 10.70 39.98
N ALA A 475 21.90 10.24 41.10
CA ALA A 475 23.32 10.33 41.45
C ALA A 475 23.70 9.22 42.45
N GLY A 476 24.74 8.42 42.16
CA GLY A 476 25.41 7.57 43.16
C GLY A 476 26.00 6.23 42.67
N ASN A 477 27.10 5.81 43.29
CA ASN A 477 27.96 4.64 42.99
C ASN A 477 27.30 3.28 43.42
N GLU A 478 27.72 2.05 43.05
CA GLU A 478 28.65 1.43 42.08
C GLU A 478 28.24 -0.09 41.90
N GLU A 479 28.74 -0.98 41.03
CA GLU A 479 29.76 -1.03 39.94
C GLU A 479 29.26 -2.05 38.85
N ARG A 480 30.13 -2.63 38.02
CA ARG A 480 29.93 -3.73 37.05
C ARG A 480 28.68 -3.64 36.18
N ALA A 481 28.72 -2.70 35.24
CA ALA A 481 27.71 -2.56 34.18
C ALA A 481 28.35 -2.08 32.86
N ARG A 482 27.57 -1.92 31.79
CA ARG A 482 28.03 -1.34 30.50
C ARG A 482 27.34 0.01 30.26
N PRO A 483 28.05 1.05 29.77
CA PRO A 483 27.48 2.39 29.62
C PRO A 483 26.34 2.42 28.59
N SER A 484 25.17 2.88 29.00
CA SER A 484 23.98 3.07 28.16
C SER A 484 23.80 4.53 27.74
N SER A 485 24.26 5.47 28.57
CA SER A 485 24.28 6.91 28.29
C SER A 485 25.31 7.62 29.19
N GLY A 486 25.64 8.86 28.89
CA GLY A 486 26.54 9.66 29.72
C GLY A 486 26.59 11.11 29.29
N THR A 487 27.00 11.99 30.20
CA THR A 487 27.13 13.44 29.99
C THR A 487 28.47 13.94 30.49
N ILE A 488 29.01 14.98 29.85
CA ILE A 488 30.19 15.72 30.27
C ILE A 488 29.79 17.18 30.29
N VAL A 489 29.75 17.81 31.46
CA VAL A 489 29.43 19.23 31.64
C VAL A 489 30.68 19.97 32.10
N SER A 490 31.03 21.06 31.41
CA SER A 490 32.19 21.90 31.70
C SER A 490 31.73 23.33 31.98
N ARG A 491 31.96 23.81 33.22
CA ARG A 491 31.70 25.19 33.66
C ARG A 491 32.98 26.02 33.55
N PHE A 492 33.22 26.63 32.39
CA PHE A 492 34.44 27.42 32.16
C PHE A 492 34.49 28.74 32.94
N SER A 493 33.32 29.32 33.22
CA SER A 493 33.17 30.48 34.10
C SER A 493 31.79 30.47 34.76
N ALA A 494 31.53 31.40 35.67
CA ALA A 494 30.19 31.66 36.20
C ALA A 494 29.18 32.10 35.12
N SER A 495 29.66 32.49 33.93
CA SER A 495 28.88 32.99 32.79
C SER A 495 28.93 32.10 31.56
N PHE A 496 29.65 30.97 31.55
CA PHE A 496 29.72 30.07 30.40
C PHE A 496 29.84 28.60 30.81
N VAL A 497 28.86 27.82 30.38
CA VAL A 497 28.74 26.38 30.65
C VAL A 497 28.40 25.66 29.34
N THR A 498 29.06 24.53 29.09
CA THR A 498 28.71 23.61 28.01
C THR A 498 28.49 22.21 28.56
N GLY A 499 27.68 21.42 27.87
CA GLY A 499 27.54 19.99 28.09
C GLY A 499 27.59 19.24 26.77
N MET A 500 28.14 18.02 26.79
CA MET A 500 27.96 17.00 25.76
C MET A 500 27.28 15.78 26.38
N ALA A 501 26.55 15.00 25.59
CA ALA A 501 25.97 13.74 26.03
C ALA A 501 25.94 12.69 24.91
N PHE A 502 25.88 11.43 25.30
CA PHE A 502 25.53 10.30 24.45
C PHE A 502 24.40 9.51 25.12
N GLY A 503 23.44 9.00 24.32
CA GLY A 503 22.26 8.31 24.87
C GLY A 503 21.27 9.19 25.64
N GLU A 504 21.42 10.52 25.60
CA GLU A 504 20.53 11.50 26.23
C GLU A 504 20.30 12.69 25.29
N GLY A 505 19.11 13.28 25.30
CA GLY A 505 18.72 14.39 24.42
C GLY A 505 19.16 15.78 24.91
N ALA A 506 19.29 16.73 23.99
CA ALA A 506 19.84 18.06 24.26
C ALA A 506 18.99 18.90 25.22
N ALA A 507 17.65 18.79 25.17
CA ALA A 507 16.77 19.49 26.11
C ALA A 507 16.95 19.02 27.57
N SER A 508 17.25 17.73 27.77
CA SER A 508 17.60 17.19 29.09
C SER A 508 18.94 17.74 29.56
N LEU A 509 19.96 17.67 28.70
CA LEU A 509 21.29 18.19 28.95
C LEU A 509 21.27 19.70 29.28
N ALA A 510 20.51 20.49 28.53
CA ALA A 510 20.31 21.92 28.75
C ALA A 510 19.68 22.23 30.12
N SER A 511 18.65 21.46 30.53
CA SER A 511 18.05 21.63 31.87
C SER A 511 19.06 21.41 33.01
N ARG A 512 20.09 20.58 32.81
CA ARG A 512 21.21 20.40 33.75
C ARG A 512 22.18 21.60 33.75
N LEU A 513 22.38 22.27 32.61
CA LEU A 513 23.21 23.48 32.50
C LEU A 513 22.54 24.72 33.13
N GLU A 514 21.22 24.70 33.26
CA GLU A 514 20.46 25.79 33.86
C GLU A 514 20.57 25.86 35.39
N ASP A 515 21.13 24.83 36.05
CA ASP A 515 21.00 24.56 37.50
C ASP A 515 19.51 24.50 37.93
N SER A 516 18.64 24.00 37.03
CA SER A 516 17.19 23.89 37.22
C SER A 516 16.75 22.76 38.17
N ALA A 517 17.35 22.70 39.37
CA ALA A 517 16.80 21.94 40.50
C ALA A 517 15.35 22.38 40.77
N GLY A 518 14.40 21.44 40.88
CA GLY A 518 12.97 21.73 41.11
C GLY A 518 12.02 21.66 39.92
N GLN A 519 12.37 21.01 38.79
CA GLN A 519 11.39 20.74 37.72
C GLN A 519 10.38 19.60 38.03
N GLY A 520 10.54 18.91 39.17
CA GLY A 520 9.68 17.79 39.59
C GLY A 520 10.00 16.49 38.86
N SER A 521 9.86 15.36 39.55
CA SER A 521 10.35 14.06 39.10
C SER A 521 9.26 13.24 38.39
N PHE A 522 8.63 13.86 37.39
CA PHE A 522 7.48 13.34 36.63
C PHE A 522 7.87 12.24 35.63
N LEU A 523 7.14 11.12 35.66
CA LEU A 523 7.37 9.92 34.85
C LEU A 523 6.50 9.89 33.59
N SER A 524 5.29 10.41 33.63
CA SER A 524 4.30 10.37 32.54
C SER A 524 4.12 11.74 31.90
N ALA A 525 3.81 12.77 32.70
CA ALA A 525 3.54 14.12 32.21
C ALA A 525 4.83 14.85 31.81
N ARG A 526 5.18 14.78 30.54
CA ARG A 526 6.36 15.46 29.95
C ARG A 526 6.09 16.98 29.81
N SER A 527 7.14 17.80 29.85
CA SER A 527 7.05 19.23 29.50
C SER A 527 7.00 19.39 27.98
N ALA A 528 6.36 20.44 27.45
CA ALA A 528 6.22 20.66 26.00
C ALA A 528 7.57 20.75 25.25
N ALA A 529 8.60 21.31 25.90
CA ALA A 529 9.96 21.35 25.36
C ALA A 529 10.57 19.94 25.16
N MET A 530 10.24 19.00 26.05
CA MET A 530 10.69 17.59 26.02
C MET A 530 9.68 16.63 25.36
N ALA A 531 8.41 17.02 25.23
CA ALA A 531 7.32 16.22 24.71
C ALA A 531 7.35 16.17 23.18
N THR A 532 8.36 15.50 22.65
CA THR A 532 8.29 14.99 21.28
C THR A 532 7.75 13.58 21.35
N ASP A 533 6.46 13.36 21.10
CA ASP A 533 5.82 12.03 21.14
C ASP A 533 6.20 11.11 19.96
N MET A 534 7.30 11.47 19.33
CA MET A 534 8.04 10.71 18.36
C MET A 534 9.02 9.83 19.13
N ALA A 535 8.82 8.51 19.15
CA ALA A 535 9.75 7.61 19.81
C ALA A 535 11.15 7.69 19.16
N ARG A 536 12.08 8.37 19.83
CA ARG A 536 13.46 8.63 19.40
C ARG A 536 14.46 7.88 20.28
N ARG A 537 15.71 7.89 19.81
CA ARG A 537 16.91 7.37 20.45
C ARG A 537 18.04 8.38 20.23
N PRO A 538 18.22 9.37 21.12
CA PRO A 538 19.36 10.28 21.05
C PRO A 538 20.67 9.50 21.06
N GLN A 539 21.54 9.74 20.09
CA GLN A 539 22.87 9.12 20.05
C GLN A 539 23.94 10.09 20.56
N PHE A 540 23.83 11.36 20.19
CA PHE A 540 24.70 12.44 20.62
C PHE A 540 23.90 13.71 20.87
N ALA A 541 24.27 14.48 21.89
CA ALA A 541 23.75 15.80 22.16
C ALA A 541 24.84 16.76 22.66
N LEU A 542 24.63 18.04 22.40
CA LEU A 542 25.46 19.17 22.79
C LEU A 542 24.52 20.26 23.31
N ALA A 543 24.87 20.89 24.42
CA ALA A 543 24.18 22.06 24.94
C ALA A 543 25.19 23.11 25.42
N MET A 544 24.85 24.38 25.31
CA MET A 544 25.65 25.52 25.75
C MET A 544 24.74 26.58 26.35
N ARG A 545 25.17 27.17 27.47
CA ARG A 545 24.57 28.34 28.09
C ARG A 545 25.65 29.40 28.31
N ARG A 546 25.39 30.63 27.87
CA ARG A 546 26.22 31.81 28.18
C ARG A 546 25.36 32.93 28.77
N SER A 547 25.71 33.41 29.94
CA SER A 547 25.04 34.53 30.60
C SER A 547 25.80 35.84 30.34
N ASP A 548 25.13 36.87 29.82
CA ASP A 548 25.74 38.18 29.55
C ASP A 548 24.72 39.30 29.86
N GLY A 549 25.11 40.31 30.64
CA GLY A 549 24.23 41.44 31.00
C GLY A 549 22.90 41.07 31.70
N GLY A 550 22.75 39.86 32.23
CA GLY A 550 21.49 39.34 32.79
C GLY A 550 20.53 38.71 31.77
N LEU A 551 20.98 38.54 30.52
CA LEU A 551 20.39 37.67 29.51
C LEU A 551 21.16 36.34 29.48
N ASP A 552 20.47 35.24 29.25
CA ASP A 552 21.06 33.93 28.98
C ASP A 552 20.93 33.62 27.48
N PHE A 553 21.98 33.08 26.87
CA PHE A 553 22.00 32.61 25.49
C PHE A 553 22.19 31.10 25.51
N HIS A 554 21.31 30.41 24.81
CA HIS A 554 21.23 28.95 24.79
C HIS A 554 21.48 28.43 23.38
N MET A 555 22.26 27.36 23.26
CA MET A 555 22.40 26.60 22.01
C MET A 555 22.38 25.11 22.32
N GLU A 556 21.60 24.36 21.56
CA GLU A 556 21.37 22.93 21.71
C GLU A 556 21.45 22.27 20.34
N ALA A 557 22.11 21.12 20.27
CA ALA A 557 22.16 20.28 19.07
C ALA A 557 22.08 18.81 19.46
N GLU A 558 21.38 17.99 18.68
CA GLU A 558 21.19 16.57 18.95
C GLU A 558 21.09 15.80 17.64
N GLN A 559 21.63 14.58 17.62
CA GLN A 559 21.46 13.61 16.54
C GLN A 559 21.10 12.25 17.12
N GLY A 560 20.22 11.52 16.44
CA GLY A 560 19.80 10.20 16.89
C GLY A 560 19.08 9.37 15.84
N ARG A 561 18.38 8.35 16.32
CA ARG A 561 17.59 7.40 15.53
C ARG A 561 16.14 7.40 15.95
N MET A 562 15.24 7.21 15.00
CA MET A 562 13.83 6.96 15.25
C MET A 562 13.66 5.50 15.66
N ALA A 563 12.94 5.24 16.75
CA ALA A 563 12.66 3.89 17.21
C ALA A 563 11.88 3.10 16.14
N ARG A 564 12.02 1.77 16.18
CA ARG A 564 11.26 0.84 15.34
C ARG A 564 9.77 1.03 15.59
N ALA A 565 8.97 1.14 14.53
CA ALA A 565 7.52 1.28 14.67
C ALA A 565 6.86 -0.08 14.87
N LEU A 566 7.41 -1.13 14.25
CA LEU A 566 7.03 -2.52 14.44
C LEU A 566 8.25 -3.37 14.85
N PRO A 567 8.07 -4.45 15.62
CA PRO A 567 9.20 -5.33 16.01
C PRO A 567 9.98 -5.92 14.83
N ALA A 568 9.30 -6.16 13.70
CA ALA A 568 9.88 -6.67 12.47
C ALA A 568 10.66 -5.62 11.67
N ASP A 569 10.54 -4.32 11.98
CA ASP A 569 11.27 -3.27 11.26
C ASP A 569 12.78 -3.44 11.48
N THR A 570 13.53 -3.60 10.40
CA THR A 570 15.01 -3.57 10.42
C THR A 570 15.56 -2.15 10.35
N LEU A 571 14.77 -1.20 9.84
CA LEU A 571 15.17 0.19 9.61
C LEU A 571 14.89 1.09 10.83
N GLU A 572 15.94 1.77 11.30
CA GLU A 572 15.90 2.86 12.27
C GLU A 572 16.40 4.15 11.57
N PRO A 573 15.47 4.98 11.02
CA PRO A 573 15.84 6.21 10.33
C PRO A 573 16.52 7.22 11.25
N SER A 574 17.38 8.09 10.72
CA SER A 574 18.08 9.10 11.52
C SER A 574 17.27 10.40 11.68
N TYR A 575 17.48 11.12 12.78
CA TYR A 575 17.05 12.51 12.92
C TYR A 575 18.18 13.39 13.47
N SER A 576 18.03 14.70 13.29
CA SER A 576 18.90 15.72 13.90
C SER A 576 18.07 16.94 14.28
N GLN A 577 18.31 17.55 15.44
CA GLN A 577 17.70 18.82 15.83
C GLN A 577 18.73 19.83 16.30
N ILE A 578 18.47 21.11 16.02
CA ILE A 578 19.21 22.26 16.57
C ILE A 578 18.19 23.25 17.12
N ARG A 579 18.46 23.79 18.31
CA ARG A 579 17.64 24.79 18.98
C ARG A 579 18.55 25.89 19.52
N VAL A 580 18.15 27.14 19.35
CA VAL A 580 18.82 28.33 19.91
C VAL A 580 17.80 29.13 20.70
N GLY A 581 18.21 29.75 21.80
CA GLY A 581 17.27 30.47 22.65
C GLY A 581 17.89 31.61 23.43
N ILE A 582 17.00 32.44 23.95
CA ILE A 582 17.32 33.53 24.87
C ILE A 582 16.51 33.37 26.15
N GLY A 583 17.20 33.43 27.28
CA GLY A 583 16.65 33.39 28.62
C GLY A 583 16.78 34.74 29.31
N ARG A 584 15.90 35.01 30.27
CA ARG A 584 16.03 36.15 31.18
C ARG A 584 15.42 35.85 32.55
N LYS A 585 16.15 36.18 33.60
CA LYS A 585 15.64 36.22 34.97
C LYS A 585 15.17 37.63 35.32
N VAL A 586 13.90 37.76 35.72
CA VAL A 586 13.25 38.99 36.18
C VAL A 586 12.72 38.74 37.59
N GLY A 587 13.52 39.09 38.59
CA GLY A 587 13.21 38.83 40.00
C GLY A 587 13.11 37.31 40.27
N ARG A 588 11.88 36.85 40.53
CA ARG A 588 11.54 35.44 40.80
C ARG A 588 11.11 34.65 39.55
N LEU A 589 10.92 35.32 38.41
CA LEU A 589 10.51 34.70 37.16
C LEU A 589 11.74 34.47 36.28
N VAL A 590 11.91 33.25 35.76
CA VAL A 590 12.82 32.92 34.65
C VAL A 590 11.94 32.64 33.43
N MET A 591 12.28 33.22 32.29
CA MET A 591 11.62 32.98 31.01
C MET A 591 12.66 32.66 29.96
N ASN A 592 12.43 31.61 29.17
CA ASN A 592 13.25 31.26 28.02
C ASN A 592 12.36 31.19 26.77
N ALA A 593 12.88 31.68 25.66
CA ALA A 593 12.26 31.58 24.34
C ALA A 593 13.26 30.95 23.37
N TYR A 594 12.82 29.92 22.63
CA TYR A 594 13.68 29.16 21.73
C TYR A 594 13.10 29.11 20.31
N LEU A 595 14.01 29.12 19.33
CA LEU A 595 13.74 28.79 17.92
C LEU A 595 14.49 27.51 17.59
N GLY A 596 13.83 26.55 16.95
CA GLY A 596 14.43 25.26 16.63
C GLY A 596 14.05 24.70 15.27
N THR A 597 14.90 23.80 14.77
CA THR A 597 14.65 22.98 13.59
C THR A 597 15.03 21.54 13.88
N LEU A 598 14.10 20.64 13.60
CA LEU A 598 14.27 19.19 13.60
C LEU A 598 14.20 18.71 12.15
N ARG A 599 15.10 17.80 11.78
CA ARG A 599 15.11 17.10 10.49
C ARG A 599 15.02 15.60 10.74
N GLU A 600 14.10 14.97 10.04
CA GLU A 600 13.87 13.52 10.04
C GLU A 600 14.27 12.96 8.68
N ALA A 601 14.96 11.82 8.65
CA ALA A 601 15.10 11.00 7.45
C ALA A 601 13.94 10.00 7.42
N ARG A 602 13.21 9.91 6.30
CA ARG A 602 12.14 8.92 6.03
C ARG A 602 10.98 8.85 7.03
N THR A 603 10.79 9.85 7.89
CA THR A 603 9.62 9.95 8.77
C THR A 603 9.05 11.37 8.78
N LEU A 604 7.76 11.47 9.10
CA LEU A 604 6.99 12.71 9.20
C LEU A 604 6.37 12.81 10.60
N LEU A 605 6.95 13.61 11.49
CA LEU A 605 6.62 13.61 12.93
C LEU A 605 6.56 12.17 13.51
N GLY A 606 7.54 11.35 13.13
CA GLY A 606 7.63 9.94 13.55
C GLY A 606 6.69 8.97 12.85
N ALA A 607 5.76 9.44 12.02
CA ALA A 607 4.98 8.57 11.15
C ALA A 607 5.89 8.00 10.03
N ARG A 608 5.64 6.74 9.65
CA ARG A 608 6.29 6.01 8.57
C ARG A 608 5.25 5.75 7.49
N LEU A 609 5.31 6.47 6.38
CA LEU A 609 4.44 6.25 5.23
C LEU A 609 4.98 5.11 4.35
N SER A 610 4.10 4.43 3.62
CA SER A 610 4.51 3.47 2.59
C SER A 610 5.31 4.18 1.47
N PRO A 611 6.28 3.51 0.82
CA PRO A 611 6.94 4.00 -0.39
C PRO A 611 6.02 4.63 -1.43
N ALA A 612 4.83 4.06 -1.69
CA ALA A 612 3.82 4.63 -2.58
C ALA A 612 3.37 6.05 -2.15
N LEU A 613 3.17 6.26 -0.85
CA LEU A 613 2.80 7.54 -0.22
C LEU A 613 4.00 8.44 0.08
N GLY A 614 5.19 8.10 -0.45
CA GLY A 614 6.42 8.85 -0.27
C GLY A 614 7.17 8.47 1.00
N SER A 615 8.38 7.92 0.84
CA SER A 615 9.34 7.69 1.94
C SER A 615 10.14 8.95 2.31
N GLY A 616 9.56 10.13 2.09
CA GLY A 616 10.18 11.42 2.35
C GLY A 616 10.54 11.60 3.84
N GLY A 617 11.69 12.20 4.09
CA GLY A 617 11.98 12.80 5.40
C GLY A 617 11.11 14.03 5.66
N ALA A 618 11.31 14.70 6.79
CA ALA A 618 10.59 15.92 7.12
C ALA A 618 11.48 16.95 7.81
N THR A 619 11.12 18.23 7.67
CA THR A 619 11.72 19.33 8.42
C THR A 619 10.65 20.00 9.25
N THR A 620 10.77 19.91 10.58
CA THR A 620 9.93 20.62 11.55
C THR A 620 10.65 21.87 12.03
N ARG A 621 10.05 23.05 11.85
CA ARG A 621 10.46 24.30 12.50
C ARG A 621 9.54 24.56 13.68
N PHE A 622 10.10 24.99 14.82
CA PHE A 622 9.33 25.16 16.04
C PHE A 622 9.80 26.34 16.89
N ILE A 623 8.89 26.84 17.71
CA ILE A 623 9.11 27.87 18.71
C ILE A 623 8.70 27.30 20.06
N ASP A 624 9.58 27.39 21.06
CA ASP A 624 9.28 27.01 22.44
C ASP A 624 9.29 28.24 23.34
N PHE A 625 8.40 28.28 24.31
CA PHE A 625 8.43 29.21 25.43
C PHE A 625 8.37 28.43 26.73
N ASP A 626 9.37 28.61 27.58
CA ASP A 626 9.47 28.02 28.91
C ASP A 626 9.45 29.13 29.96
N ALA A 627 8.72 28.94 31.06
CA ALA A 627 8.64 29.89 32.16
C ALA A 627 8.69 29.18 33.51
N ARG A 628 9.47 29.70 34.45
CA ARG A 628 9.54 29.22 35.83
C ARG A 628 9.41 30.38 36.82
N LEU A 629 8.40 30.34 37.67
CA LEU A 629 8.16 31.32 38.72
C LEU A 629 8.46 30.71 40.09
N ASP A 630 9.44 31.24 40.82
CA ASP A 630 9.64 30.97 42.24
C ASP A 630 8.52 31.66 43.06
N LEU A 631 7.77 30.86 43.81
CA LEU A 631 6.68 31.33 44.68
C LEU A 631 7.16 31.52 46.13
N GLY A 632 8.36 31.02 46.48
CA GLY A 632 8.91 31.00 47.83
C GLY A 632 8.50 29.76 48.62
N ALA A 633 9.11 29.58 49.81
CA ALA A 633 8.88 28.43 50.70
C ALA A 633 9.07 27.04 50.03
N GLY A 634 9.95 26.98 49.03
CA GLY A 634 10.25 25.80 48.22
C GLY A 634 9.32 25.58 47.02
N TRP A 635 8.27 26.38 46.85
CA TRP A 635 7.33 26.27 45.73
C TRP A 635 7.82 26.97 44.47
N SER A 636 7.63 26.35 43.32
CA SER A 636 7.77 26.99 42.01
C SER A 636 6.73 26.47 41.00
N ALA A 637 6.18 27.38 40.19
CA ALA A 637 5.36 27.02 39.04
C ALA A 637 6.25 26.95 37.79
N ASN A 638 6.00 25.97 36.92
CA ASN A 638 6.66 25.79 35.63
C ASN A 638 5.62 25.69 34.52
N GLY A 639 5.82 26.41 33.42
CA GLY A 639 4.98 26.35 32.22
C GLY A 639 5.85 26.18 30.99
N SER A 640 5.38 25.41 30.00
CA SER A 640 6.03 25.32 28.70
C SER A 640 5.00 25.21 27.58
N VAL A 641 5.28 25.81 26.42
CA VAL A 641 4.45 25.73 25.21
C VAL A 641 5.35 25.58 24.00
N ARG A 642 5.03 24.65 23.10
CA ARG A 642 5.64 24.48 21.78
C ARG A 642 4.60 24.70 20.69
N GLN A 643 4.93 25.51 19.70
CA GLN A 643 4.20 25.61 18.43
C GLN A 643 5.15 25.21 17.29
N ALA A 644 4.70 24.32 16.42
CA ALA A 644 5.53 23.75 15.35
C ALA A 644 4.82 23.69 14.00
N TRP A 645 5.64 23.74 12.94
CA TRP A 645 5.25 23.60 11.54
C TRP A 645 6.17 22.57 10.90
N THR A 646 5.60 21.53 10.31
CA THR A 646 6.35 20.45 9.66
C THR A 646 6.07 20.43 8.17
N GLN A 647 7.14 20.40 7.38
CA GLN A 647 7.09 20.19 5.94
C GLN A 647 7.77 18.84 5.64
N GLY A 648 7.00 17.88 5.12
CA GLY A 648 7.52 16.63 4.59
C GLY A 648 8.12 16.80 3.19
N HIS A 649 9.12 15.98 2.87
CA HIS A 649 9.65 15.87 1.52
C HIS A 649 8.68 15.07 0.64
N THR A 650 8.54 15.48 -0.61
CA THR A 650 7.64 14.87 -1.60
C THR A 650 8.22 13.59 -2.20
N GLY A 651 7.37 12.77 -2.84
CA GLY A 651 7.77 11.53 -3.50
C GLY A 651 6.65 10.49 -3.56
N GLY A 652 6.72 9.53 -4.50
CA GLY A 652 5.56 8.66 -4.79
C GLY A 652 4.38 9.51 -5.26
N VAL A 653 3.18 9.28 -4.71
CA VAL A 653 2.01 10.16 -4.93
C VAL A 653 2.00 11.42 -4.06
N LEU A 654 2.95 11.60 -3.13
CA LEU A 654 2.95 12.72 -2.18
C LEU A 654 3.47 14.01 -2.81
N ALA A 655 2.56 14.96 -3.08
CA ALA A 655 2.84 16.26 -3.68
C ALA A 655 3.03 17.37 -2.64
N SER A 656 2.45 17.25 -1.45
CA SER A 656 2.74 18.11 -0.30
C SER A 656 2.45 17.42 1.04
N ALA A 657 3.13 17.85 2.09
CA ALA A 657 2.95 17.32 3.44
C ALA A 657 3.18 18.43 4.46
N ASP A 658 2.15 19.23 4.71
CA ASP A 658 2.24 20.43 5.55
C ASP A 658 1.40 20.27 6.80
N LEU A 659 2.04 20.27 7.96
CA LEU A 659 1.41 20.03 9.26
C LEU A 659 1.69 21.19 10.23
N ARG A 660 0.70 21.48 11.08
CA ARG A 660 0.85 22.33 12.26
C ARG A 660 0.65 21.47 13.49
N SER A 661 1.46 21.65 14.53
CA SER A 661 1.31 20.93 15.79
C SER A 661 1.58 21.82 17.00
N MET A 662 1.01 21.45 18.15
CA MET A 662 1.21 22.13 19.42
C MET A 662 1.44 21.13 20.56
N ALA A 663 2.18 21.55 21.58
CA ALA A 663 2.26 20.89 22.89
C ALA A 663 2.27 21.96 23.99
N ALA A 664 1.80 21.63 25.20
CA ALA A 664 1.83 22.53 26.35
C ALA A 664 1.96 21.76 27.67
N SER A 665 2.52 22.37 28.70
CA SER A 665 2.45 21.84 30.07
C SER A 665 2.40 22.96 31.09
N LEU A 666 1.75 22.70 32.22
CA LEU A 666 1.77 23.53 33.42
C LEU A 666 1.98 22.63 34.64
N GLY A 667 2.94 22.98 35.49
CA GLY A 667 3.24 22.25 36.71
C GLY A 667 3.51 23.17 37.90
N LEU A 668 3.33 22.61 39.09
CA LEU A 668 3.58 23.24 40.37
C LEU A 668 4.39 22.24 41.21
N VAL A 669 5.58 22.63 41.65
CA VAL A 669 6.52 21.77 42.37
C VAL A 669 6.94 22.44 43.65
N ARG A 670 7.01 21.67 44.75
CA ARG A 670 7.60 22.07 46.02
C ARG A 670 8.80 21.19 46.34
N GLU A 671 9.95 21.80 46.56
CA GLU A 671 11.12 21.13 47.13
C GLU A 671 11.42 21.65 48.54
N ALA A 672 11.53 20.73 49.49
CA ALA A 672 11.98 20.98 50.86
C ALA A 672 12.99 19.90 51.27
N ARG A 673 13.71 20.12 52.37
CA ARG A 673 14.82 19.25 52.83
C ARG A 673 14.45 17.77 53.01
N THR A 674 13.19 17.49 53.34
CA THR A 674 12.68 16.14 53.67
C THR A 674 11.49 15.71 52.82
N THR A 675 10.91 16.64 52.03
CA THR A 675 9.68 16.41 51.26
C THR A 675 9.78 17.05 49.87
N ARG A 676 9.30 16.33 48.87
CA ARG A 676 9.05 16.82 47.51
C ARG A 676 7.58 16.62 47.21
N LEU A 677 6.95 17.60 46.58
CA LEU A 677 5.61 17.48 46.02
C LEU A 677 5.65 18.05 44.60
N GLY A 678 4.88 17.48 43.69
CA GLY A 678 4.67 18.08 42.39
C GLY A 678 3.34 17.66 41.81
N PHE A 679 2.79 18.55 41.00
CA PHE A 679 1.64 18.30 40.15
C PHE A 679 1.97 18.86 38.76
N ARG A 680 1.61 18.14 37.70
CA ARG A 680 1.72 18.62 36.32
C ARG A 680 0.49 18.20 35.53
N PHE A 681 -0.01 19.15 34.76
CA PHE A 681 -0.93 18.92 33.66
C PHE A 681 -0.16 19.13 32.34
N ALA A 682 -0.30 18.22 31.39
CA ALA A 682 0.33 18.31 30.08
C ALA A 682 -0.65 17.98 28.95
N LEU A 683 -0.42 18.64 27.82
CA LEU A 683 -1.03 18.41 26.53
C LEU A 683 0.11 17.98 25.60
N PRO A 684 0.30 16.68 25.36
CA PRO A 684 1.33 16.17 24.45
C PRO A 684 1.22 16.74 23.03
N THR A 685 2.25 16.53 22.22
CA THR A 685 2.28 16.99 20.82
C THR A 685 1.11 16.40 20.06
N ARG A 686 0.34 17.29 19.43
CA ARG A 686 -0.79 16.93 18.57
C ARG A 686 -0.76 17.75 17.29
N VAL A 687 -1.03 17.11 16.16
CA VAL A 687 -1.32 17.81 14.89
C VAL A 687 -2.64 18.58 15.03
N THR A 688 -2.61 19.87 14.79
CA THR A 688 -3.73 20.80 14.96
C THR A 688 -4.37 21.21 13.64
N GLY A 689 -3.67 21.00 12.53
CA GLY A 689 -4.17 21.23 11.18
C GLY A 689 -3.14 20.87 10.13
N GLY A 690 -3.57 20.86 8.87
CA GLY A 690 -2.76 20.37 7.76
C GLY A 690 -2.96 18.89 7.47
N GLY A 691 -2.18 18.36 6.53
CA GLY A 691 -2.37 17.03 5.97
C GLY A 691 -1.42 16.72 4.82
N LEU A 692 -1.75 15.68 4.06
CA LEU A 692 -1.04 15.29 2.85
C LEU A 692 -1.83 15.72 1.61
N GLY A 693 -1.19 16.45 0.70
CA GLY A 693 -1.65 16.65 -0.66
C GLY A 693 -1.07 15.56 -1.56
N LEU A 694 -1.92 14.82 -2.25
CA LEU A 694 -1.54 13.69 -3.10
C LEU A 694 -1.91 13.98 -4.55
N ILE A 695 -1.03 13.62 -5.49
CA ILE A 695 -1.33 13.54 -6.92
C ILE A 695 -1.27 12.06 -7.27
N VAL A 696 -2.43 11.47 -7.49
CA VAL A 696 -2.61 10.02 -7.60
C VAL A 696 -2.93 9.66 -9.04
N PRO A 697 -2.20 8.72 -9.69
CA PRO A 697 -2.61 8.22 -10.99
C PRO A 697 -3.92 7.45 -10.83
N THR A 698 -4.98 7.89 -11.51
CA THR A 698 -6.32 7.29 -11.39
C THR A 698 -6.80 6.61 -12.65
N SER A 699 -6.31 6.97 -13.83
CA SER A 699 -6.61 6.24 -15.06
C SER A 699 -5.36 5.95 -15.90
N TYR A 700 -5.47 4.95 -16.76
CA TYR A 700 -4.45 4.57 -17.73
C TYR A 700 -5.11 4.31 -19.09
N ASP A 701 -4.57 4.92 -20.13
CA ASP A 701 -4.97 4.74 -21.53
C ASP A 701 -3.89 3.90 -22.24
N TYR A 702 -4.29 2.74 -22.74
CA TYR A 702 -3.39 1.82 -23.45
C TYR A 702 -3.01 2.26 -24.87
N GLU A 703 -3.80 3.11 -25.53
CA GLU A 703 -3.49 3.59 -26.89
C GLU A 703 -2.44 4.69 -26.87
N THR A 704 -2.57 5.64 -25.93
CA THR A 704 -1.68 6.81 -25.84
C THR A 704 -0.57 6.64 -24.79
N GLY A 705 -0.70 5.68 -23.87
CA GLY A 705 0.13 5.58 -22.68
C GLY A 705 -0.13 6.71 -21.67
N ALA A 706 -1.19 7.50 -21.85
CA ALA A 706 -1.50 8.62 -20.99
C ALA A 706 -2.04 8.15 -19.63
N ILE A 707 -1.72 8.93 -18.59
CA ILE A 707 -2.12 8.67 -17.21
C ILE A 707 -2.94 9.84 -16.73
N GLY A 708 -4.18 9.59 -16.32
CA GLY A 708 -5.00 10.57 -15.62
C GLY A 708 -4.56 10.68 -14.16
N TYR A 709 -4.56 11.90 -13.62
CA TYR A 709 -4.14 12.17 -12.24
C TYR A 709 -5.20 12.98 -11.49
N ASP A 710 -5.55 12.52 -10.29
CA ASP A 710 -6.41 13.25 -9.36
C ASP A 710 -5.63 13.83 -8.19
N SER A 711 -6.01 15.06 -7.80
CA SER A 711 -5.51 15.70 -6.59
C SER A 711 -6.40 15.35 -5.39
N ARG A 712 -5.82 14.79 -4.32
CA ARG A 712 -6.53 14.43 -3.08
C ARG A 712 -5.86 15.10 -1.87
N PHE A 713 -6.65 15.44 -0.85
CA PHE A 713 -6.13 15.98 0.41
C PHE A 713 -6.60 15.16 1.60
N VAL A 714 -5.64 14.69 2.42
CA VAL A 714 -5.91 13.87 3.61
C VAL A 714 -5.46 14.60 4.87
N ALA A 715 -6.42 15.08 5.66
CA ALA A 715 -6.15 15.78 6.91
C ALA A 715 -5.55 14.83 7.97
N LEU A 716 -4.45 15.25 8.59
CA LEU A 716 -3.73 14.47 9.60
C LEU A 716 -3.95 14.95 11.05
N ALA A 717 -4.91 15.86 11.27
CA ALA A 717 -5.36 16.22 12.61
C ALA A 717 -6.25 15.09 13.18
N PRO A 718 -5.94 14.53 14.37
CA PRO A 718 -6.82 13.58 15.04
C PRO A 718 -8.17 14.21 15.46
N ARG A 719 -9.11 13.36 15.84
CA ARG A 719 -10.30 13.71 16.62
C ARG A 719 -9.98 13.76 18.11
N GLY A 720 -9.19 12.82 18.63
CA GLY A 720 -8.80 12.78 20.04
C GLY A 720 -7.89 13.94 20.46
N ARG A 721 -7.75 14.17 21.78
CA ARG A 721 -6.78 15.08 22.39
C ARG A 721 -6.24 14.44 23.65
N GLU A 722 -4.97 14.03 23.64
CA GLU A 722 -4.32 13.50 24.84
C GLU A 722 -4.19 14.60 25.89
N THR A 723 -4.54 14.26 27.13
CA THR A 723 -4.33 15.13 28.30
C THR A 723 -3.79 14.30 29.45
N ASP A 724 -2.64 14.69 29.97
CA ASP A 724 -1.94 14.00 31.05
C ASP A 724 -2.02 14.82 32.33
N ALA A 725 -2.37 14.17 33.43
CA ALA A 725 -2.21 14.71 34.78
C ALA A 725 -1.31 13.77 35.57
N GLU A 726 -0.34 14.32 36.30
CA GLU A 726 0.53 13.56 37.19
C GLU A 726 0.78 14.31 38.49
N ALA A 727 0.60 13.62 39.61
CA ALA A 727 1.01 14.07 40.94
C ALA A 727 2.19 13.20 41.42
N ASN A 728 3.26 13.80 41.92
CA ASN A 728 4.36 13.10 42.55
C ASN A 728 4.57 13.57 44.00
N ALA A 729 4.88 12.66 44.90
CA ALA A 729 5.23 12.95 46.28
C ALA A 729 6.47 12.16 46.67
N GLY A 730 7.46 12.83 47.26
CA GLY A 730 8.72 12.23 47.71
C GLY A 730 8.97 12.53 49.17
N ILE A 731 9.41 11.53 49.92
CA ILE A 731 9.90 11.69 51.30
C ILE A 731 11.32 11.14 51.40
N ARG A 732 12.16 11.76 52.22
CA ARG A 732 13.49 11.22 52.50
C ARG A 732 13.38 10.06 53.50
N VAL A 733 13.94 8.91 53.16
CA VAL A 733 13.97 7.69 53.98
C VAL A 733 15.41 7.19 54.00
N GLY A 734 16.07 7.26 55.15
CA GLY A 734 17.51 7.04 55.26
C GLY A 734 18.29 7.97 54.32
N ASP A 735 19.24 7.37 53.58
CA ASP A 735 20.04 8.06 52.56
C ASP A 735 19.37 8.14 51.18
N GLY A 736 18.12 7.68 51.06
CA GLY A 736 17.36 7.70 49.81
C GLY A 736 16.12 8.58 49.82
N TRP A 737 15.50 8.69 48.64
CA TRP A 737 14.17 9.27 48.44
C TRP A 737 13.18 8.16 48.08
N LEU A 738 12.15 7.98 48.90
CA LEU A 738 10.97 7.20 48.56
C LEU A 738 10.00 8.12 47.84
N GLU A 739 9.78 7.90 46.54
CA GLU A 739 8.93 8.73 45.69
C GLU A 739 7.77 7.90 45.11
N THR A 740 6.57 8.46 45.19
CA THR A 740 5.36 7.94 44.55
C THR A 740 4.91 8.89 43.44
N ASN A 741 4.42 8.32 42.34
CA ASN A 741 3.88 9.01 41.18
C ASN A 741 2.49 8.44 40.89
N LEU A 742 1.46 9.29 40.87
CA LEU A 742 0.10 8.97 40.44
C LEU A 742 -0.16 9.70 39.12
N PHE A 743 -0.55 8.98 38.08
CA PHE A 743 -0.85 9.59 36.78
C PHE A 743 -2.22 9.15 36.24
N TRP A 744 -2.79 10.01 35.41
CA TRP A 744 -4.00 9.78 34.64
C TRP A 744 -3.81 10.43 33.26
N ARG A 745 -3.93 9.63 32.20
CA ARG A 745 -3.91 10.07 30.81
C ARG A 745 -5.25 9.77 30.17
N ARG A 746 -5.86 10.80 29.61
CA ARG A 746 -7.12 10.69 28.86
C ARG A 746 -6.83 10.71 27.36
N GLN A 747 -7.48 9.83 26.62
CA GLN A 747 -7.30 9.67 25.16
C GLN A 747 -5.83 9.49 24.72
N PRO A 748 -5.08 8.53 25.30
CA PRO A 748 -3.64 8.36 25.04
C PRO A 748 -3.33 8.14 23.56
N GLY A 749 -2.29 8.81 23.06
CA GLY A 749 -1.94 8.86 21.64
C GLY A 749 -2.84 9.75 20.78
N ASN A 750 -3.56 10.71 21.36
CA ASN A 750 -4.60 11.51 20.69
C ASN A 750 -5.69 10.67 19.98
N ILE A 751 -6.10 9.56 20.59
CA ILE A 751 -7.14 8.66 20.04
C ILE A 751 -8.44 8.86 20.84
N ALA A 752 -9.51 9.35 20.20
CA ALA A 752 -10.74 9.75 20.89
C ALA A 752 -11.44 8.58 21.63
N THR A 753 -11.28 7.36 21.10
CA THR A 753 -11.85 6.11 21.63
C THR A 753 -10.89 5.30 22.48
N ALA A 754 -9.67 5.78 22.73
CA ALA A 754 -8.74 5.08 23.61
C ALA A 754 -9.23 5.21 25.07
N PRO A 755 -9.23 4.09 25.85
CA PRO A 755 -9.56 4.16 27.26
C PRO A 755 -8.51 4.99 28.01
N ASP A 756 -8.94 5.62 29.10
CA ASP A 756 -8.04 6.34 29.99
C ASP A 756 -7.01 5.38 30.60
N ASP A 757 -5.74 5.80 30.60
CA ASP A 757 -4.63 5.06 31.19
C ASP A 757 -4.23 5.73 32.51
N MET A 758 -4.43 5.02 33.61
CA MET A 758 -4.18 5.51 34.96
C MET A 758 -3.35 4.52 35.75
N GLY A 759 -2.52 5.01 36.65
CA GLY A 759 -1.70 4.14 37.47
C GLY A 759 -0.87 4.85 38.53
N ALA A 760 -0.21 4.02 39.34
CA ALA A 760 0.68 4.43 40.39
C ALA A 760 2.06 3.79 40.19
N GLY A 761 3.12 4.53 40.48
CA GLY A 761 4.49 4.03 40.56
C GLY A 761 5.10 4.40 41.91
N LEU A 762 5.79 3.46 42.53
CA LEU A 762 6.60 3.71 43.73
C LEU A 762 8.06 3.38 43.39
N ARG A 763 8.98 4.29 43.71
CA ARG A 763 10.42 4.09 43.56
C ARG A 763 11.16 4.50 44.82
N TYR A 764 12.28 3.84 45.08
CA TYR A 764 13.21 4.23 46.13
C TYR A 764 14.57 4.49 45.51
N ASN A 765 14.98 5.76 45.49
CA ASN A 765 16.24 6.22 44.92
C ASN A 765 17.26 6.37 46.05
N LEU A 766 18.15 5.39 46.22
CA LEU A 766 19.31 5.49 47.11
C LEU A 766 20.30 6.54 46.59
N GLN A 767 20.84 7.37 47.48
CA GLN A 767 21.97 8.25 47.18
C GLN A 767 23.24 7.63 47.78
N PHE A 768 24.32 7.54 46.98
CA PHE A 768 25.63 6.97 47.36
C PHE A 768 26.77 7.91 46.99
#